data_AF-A0A2M7QSY4-F1
#
_entry.id   AF-A0A2M7QSY4-F1
#
_cell.length_a   1.000
_cell.length_b   1.000
_cell.length_c   1.000
_cell.angle_alpha   90.00
_cell.angle_beta   90.00
_cell.angle_gamma   90.00
#
_symmetry.space_group_name_H-M   'P 1'
#
loop_
_entity.id
_entity.type
_entity.pdbx_description
1 polymer ?
#
loop_
_entity_poly.entity_id
_entity_poly.type
_entity_poly.pdbx_seq_one_letter_code
_entity_poly.pdbx_strand_id
1 'polypeptide(L)'
;MQLIADFHIHSKYSRATSRDMDLEHLEQWSKIKGIKVLGTGDFTHPIWFKELASKLEPAEKGLFKIKANAGNGRPKNGNDLSWYTPSIKPEEIRFILTTEISCIYSKNNRTRKIHLIVFAPNFEFVEKFNTHLGWLGNLKADGRPILGLDAKELAKIALNLSADAVIIPGHAWTPWFSIFGSMSGFNSIEECFDEYSRYIYAIETGLSCYDKRTEALTNDGWKKFSEIRYSDKICTLNLETKEIEFQNPTKIHSYNYKGKMYKLKTKRVDLLVTPNHKLLYSACDFRKPPEFLLKEAEFLFGKSKRLKKDGIWKGKNIDHFTLPAVKIKHGSRYYSGFRNKSEKQLPIKSWLKFFGFWIAEGWTTEGKNGDYNICLANRDDALLSEMKEILESFGYEVYWDKKVNNIIRVRNYQLFHYLKQFGKCSNKFIPPEIKSLSKELLEIFFEYYIEGDGHRYGRSKKGLSATTISIQLRDDLQEIALKLGMSAYYKLHNKKGTLFRSPGYDYKKIYRQSADSWVIYFIRKNIHTVLPSTIKKYKYVESWVDFKDSVYCVTVPNHVIYVRRNGIPLWCGNSDPAMNWRVSKLDKITLISNSDSHSPQKIGREANIFEGREMSYQKITEAIRLGARAPQSNPLRLTSTLEFFPEEGKYHYDGHRNCKIVFSPAETKQHKNMCPVCGRPLTIGVMNRVEELADRPSGFSPKGGLPFLSLIPLEEIIADAFGLGVGTKGVDREYRDLINKFGNEFNILLNASKNELERATKPEVAEGIIRVREKKVKIEPGYDGEYGKIKIFNDGEQKKFSKQSSLF
;
A
#
# COMPACT_ATOMS: atom_id res chain seq x y z
N MET A 1 24.56 -15.36 -12.45
CA MET A 1 25.09 -14.21 -11.70
C MET A 1 24.02 -13.14 -11.65
N GLN A 2 23.81 -12.51 -10.49
CA GLN A 2 23.04 -11.27 -10.37
C GLN A 2 23.99 -10.09 -10.62
N LEU A 3 23.53 -9.10 -11.39
CA LEU A 3 24.25 -7.89 -11.77
C LEU A 3 23.37 -6.71 -11.38
N ILE A 4 23.88 -5.79 -10.55
CA ILE A 4 23.20 -4.51 -10.28
C ILE A 4 23.95 -3.41 -11.02
N ALA A 5 23.21 -2.58 -11.76
CA ALA A 5 23.76 -1.55 -12.63
C ALA A 5 22.95 -0.24 -12.58
N ASP A 6 23.67 0.88 -12.56
CA ASP A 6 23.13 2.24 -12.47
C ASP A 6 23.78 3.09 -13.57
N PHE A 7 22.98 3.55 -14.54
CA PHE A 7 23.50 4.07 -15.81
C PHE A 7 23.51 5.61 -15.92
N HIS A 8 22.79 6.30 -15.03
CA HIS A 8 22.64 7.75 -15.05
C HIS A 8 23.23 8.36 -13.78
N ILE A 9 24.44 8.92 -13.92
CA ILE A 9 25.11 9.72 -12.91
C ILE A 9 25.78 10.93 -13.59
N HIS A 10 26.26 11.87 -12.78
CA HIS A 10 27.05 13.00 -13.24
C HIS A 10 28.50 12.98 -12.74
N SER A 11 29.40 13.52 -13.56
CA SER A 11 30.79 13.79 -13.22
C SER A 11 30.94 15.08 -12.42
N LYS A 12 32.11 15.26 -11.77
CA LYS A 12 32.53 16.50 -11.10
C LYS A 12 32.54 17.78 -11.96
N TYR A 13 32.23 17.68 -13.26
CA TYR A 13 32.11 18.81 -14.19
C TYR A 13 30.66 19.25 -14.44
N SER A 14 29.66 18.50 -13.98
CA SER A 14 28.26 18.94 -13.95
C SER A 14 27.97 19.93 -12.83
N ARG A 15 26.97 20.80 -13.03
CA ARG A 15 26.49 21.71 -11.97
C ARG A 15 26.06 20.95 -10.71
N ALA A 16 26.25 21.60 -9.56
CA ALA A 16 25.84 21.11 -8.23
C ALA A 16 26.33 19.69 -7.86
N THR A 17 27.37 19.20 -8.53
CA THR A 17 27.91 17.83 -8.40
C THR A 17 29.18 17.84 -7.53
N SER A 18 29.43 16.77 -6.76
CA SER A 18 30.62 16.74 -5.89
C SER A 18 31.92 16.71 -6.70
N ARG A 19 32.98 17.32 -6.16
CA ARG A 19 34.34 17.20 -6.70
C ARG A 19 34.83 15.75 -6.73
N ASP A 20 34.30 14.94 -5.82
CA ASP A 20 34.61 13.51 -5.66
C ASP A 20 33.83 12.63 -6.66
N MET A 21 33.06 13.19 -7.59
CA MET A 21 32.55 12.44 -8.75
C MET A 21 33.67 12.30 -9.81
N ASP A 22 34.75 11.62 -9.40
CA ASP A 22 35.83 11.11 -10.23
C ASP A 22 35.83 9.58 -10.27
N LEU A 23 36.59 8.98 -11.19
CA LEU A 23 36.55 7.54 -11.42
C LEU A 23 36.98 6.74 -10.18
N GLU A 24 38.02 7.19 -9.48
CA GLU A 24 38.58 6.52 -8.31
C GLU A 24 37.58 6.44 -7.16
N HIS A 25 36.90 7.54 -6.84
CA HIS A 25 35.84 7.55 -5.84
C HIS A 25 34.57 6.83 -6.32
N LEU A 26 34.21 6.90 -7.59
CA LEU A 26 33.06 6.18 -8.16
C LEU A 26 33.28 4.65 -8.14
N GLU A 27 34.50 4.16 -8.39
CA GLU A 27 34.84 2.75 -8.25
C GLU A 27 34.79 2.31 -6.78
N GLN A 28 35.34 3.12 -5.86
CA GLN A 28 35.26 2.88 -4.41
C GLN A 28 33.80 2.75 -3.94
N TRP A 29 32.95 3.71 -4.30
CA TRP A 29 31.53 3.68 -3.93
C TRP A 29 30.74 2.60 -4.66
N SER A 30 31.13 2.20 -5.88
CA SER A 30 30.52 1.04 -6.55
C SER A 30 30.73 -0.25 -5.77
N LYS A 31 31.95 -0.49 -5.27
CA LYS A 31 32.28 -1.63 -4.38
C LYS A 31 31.49 -1.56 -3.07
N ILE A 32 31.44 -0.40 -2.43
CA ILE A 32 30.67 -0.17 -1.20
C ILE A 32 29.16 -0.41 -1.44
N LYS A 33 28.58 0.08 -2.54
CA LYS A 33 27.16 -0.11 -2.85
C LYS A 33 26.82 -1.52 -3.32
N GLY A 34 27.72 -2.21 -4.00
CA GLY A 34 27.45 -3.48 -4.68
C GLY A 34 27.03 -3.32 -6.14
N ILE A 35 27.29 -2.14 -6.74
CA ILE A 35 27.10 -1.90 -8.18
C ILE A 35 28.27 -2.55 -8.91
N LYS A 36 27.97 -3.33 -9.95
CA LYS A 36 29.00 -3.96 -10.80
C LYS A 36 29.19 -3.27 -12.14
N VAL A 37 28.16 -2.61 -12.67
CA VAL A 37 28.27 -1.75 -13.87
C VAL A 37 27.72 -0.36 -13.55
N LEU A 38 28.56 0.67 -13.67
CA LEU A 38 28.19 2.07 -13.46
C LEU A 38 28.33 2.86 -14.77
N GLY A 39 27.39 3.76 -15.04
CA GLY A 39 27.58 4.79 -16.07
C GLY A 39 28.76 5.71 -15.74
N THR A 40 29.51 6.18 -16.73
CA THR A 40 30.57 7.19 -16.49
C THR A 40 30.01 8.57 -16.16
N GLY A 41 28.81 8.89 -16.65
CA GLY A 41 28.31 10.26 -16.73
C GLY A 41 29.10 11.12 -17.71
N ASP A 42 28.44 12.18 -18.20
CA ASP A 42 29.02 13.39 -18.79
C ASP A 42 30.15 13.23 -19.84
N PHE A 43 30.25 12.10 -20.58
CA PHE A 43 31.40 11.86 -21.47
C PHE A 43 31.59 12.94 -22.55
N THR A 44 30.58 13.79 -22.78
CA THR A 44 30.64 14.97 -23.65
C THR A 44 31.58 16.06 -23.16
N HIS A 45 31.84 16.17 -21.86
CA HIS A 45 32.66 17.26 -21.32
C HIS A 45 34.15 17.06 -21.67
N PRO A 46 34.81 17.95 -22.43
CA PRO A 46 36.13 17.66 -23.01
C PRO A 46 37.28 17.43 -22.02
N ILE A 47 37.17 17.91 -20.77
CA ILE A 47 38.16 17.61 -19.73
C ILE A 47 37.88 16.23 -19.10
N TRP A 48 36.60 15.90 -18.88
CA TRP A 48 36.21 14.59 -18.37
C TRP A 48 36.53 13.50 -19.38
N PHE A 49 36.24 13.71 -20.66
CA PHE A 49 36.60 12.77 -21.73
C PHE A 49 38.10 12.42 -21.74
N LYS A 50 38.98 13.41 -21.55
CA LYS A 50 40.43 13.19 -21.43
C LYS A 50 40.79 12.42 -20.16
N GLU A 51 40.11 12.65 -19.05
CA GLU A 51 40.29 11.90 -17.81
C GLU A 51 39.81 10.44 -17.96
N LEU A 52 38.64 10.20 -18.56
CA LEU A 52 38.13 8.88 -18.92
C LEU A 52 39.13 8.12 -19.82
N ALA A 53 39.58 8.72 -20.93
CA ALA A 53 40.47 8.05 -21.88
C ALA A 53 41.88 7.78 -21.30
N SER A 54 42.38 8.69 -20.45
CA SER A 54 43.68 8.50 -19.79
C SER A 54 43.63 7.46 -18.67
N LYS A 55 42.56 7.41 -17.87
CA LYS A 55 42.43 6.50 -16.70
C LYS A 55 41.79 5.14 -16.98
N LEU A 56 40.89 5.02 -17.95
CA LEU A 56 40.20 3.76 -18.26
C LEU A 56 40.94 2.90 -19.29
N GLU A 57 40.80 1.58 -19.14
CA GLU A 57 41.19 0.56 -20.11
C GLU A 57 40.03 -0.43 -20.37
N PRO A 58 39.98 -1.12 -21.52
CA PRO A 58 38.95 -2.13 -21.79
C PRO A 58 38.98 -3.28 -20.79
N ALA A 59 37.81 -3.89 -20.56
CA ALA A 59 37.66 -5.09 -19.75
C ALA A 59 36.94 -6.21 -20.54
N GLU A 60 35.63 -6.10 -20.74
CA GLU A 60 34.87 -6.88 -21.72
C GLU A 60 34.45 -6.00 -22.91
N LYS A 61 33.79 -6.58 -23.91
CA LYS A 61 33.40 -5.85 -25.14
C LYS A 61 32.49 -4.65 -24.80
N GLY A 62 33.01 -3.44 -25.01
CA GLY A 62 32.35 -2.16 -24.73
C GLY A 62 32.22 -1.79 -23.25
N LEU A 63 32.91 -2.49 -22.35
CA LEU A 63 32.99 -2.18 -20.92
C LEU A 63 34.44 -1.89 -20.51
N PHE A 64 34.60 -1.03 -19.50
CA PHE A 64 35.90 -0.46 -19.11
C PHE A 64 36.16 -0.60 -17.61
N LYS A 65 37.42 -0.54 -17.21
CA LYS A 65 37.90 -0.52 -15.81
C LYS A 65 39.02 0.49 -15.65
N ILE A 66 39.38 0.84 -14.41
CA ILE A 66 40.51 1.76 -14.15
C ILE A 66 41.84 1.03 -14.40
N LYS A 67 42.78 1.70 -15.07
CA LYS A 67 44.17 1.23 -15.27
C LYS A 67 44.87 1.07 -13.93
N ALA A 68 45.54 -0.07 -13.71
CA ALA A 68 46.23 -0.39 -12.47
C ALA A 68 47.19 0.73 -11.99
N ASN A 69 47.92 1.36 -12.91
CA ASN A 69 48.90 2.41 -12.58
C ASN A 69 48.27 3.79 -12.29
N ALA A 70 47.00 4.02 -12.61
CA ALA A 70 46.30 5.28 -12.33
C ALA A 70 45.94 5.41 -10.82
N GLY A 71 45.65 4.28 -10.16
CA GLY A 71 45.23 4.24 -8.75
C GLY A 71 46.28 4.68 -7.72
N ASN A 72 47.51 4.96 -8.13
CA ASN A 72 48.56 5.49 -7.25
C ASN A 72 48.25 6.90 -6.71
N GLY A 73 47.33 7.63 -7.36
CA GLY A 73 46.74 8.85 -6.84
C GLY A 73 45.73 8.60 -5.71
N ARG A 74 46.15 8.03 -4.57
CA ARG A 74 45.29 7.98 -3.36
C ARG A 74 44.71 9.38 -3.10
N PRO A 75 43.39 9.51 -2.84
CA PRO A 75 42.73 10.81 -2.84
C PRO A 75 43.29 11.69 -1.70
N LYS A 76 44.01 12.74 -2.05
CA LYS A 76 44.81 13.55 -1.10
C LYS A 76 43.99 14.18 0.03
N ASN A 77 42.69 14.36 -0.17
CA ASN A 77 41.72 14.86 0.82
C ASN A 77 40.54 13.89 1.04
N GLY A 78 40.60 12.67 0.50
CA GLY A 78 39.53 11.68 0.67
C GLY A 78 39.51 11.12 2.08
N ASN A 79 38.33 10.73 2.57
CA ASN A 79 38.21 10.03 3.85
C ASN A 79 39.14 8.81 3.85
N ASP A 80 39.90 8.63 4.94
CA ASP A 80 40.73 7.45 5.12
C ASP A 80 39.87 6.18 4.95
N LEU A 81 40.35 5.29 4.07
CA LEU A 81 39.71 4.04 3.66
C LEU A 81 40.37 2.81 4.29
N SER A 82 41.29 3.01 5.25
CA SER A 82 41.86 1.96 6.12
C SER A 82 40.82 1.03 6.77
N TRP A 83 39.57 1.50 6.90
CA TRP A 83 38.45 0.73 7.43
C TRP A 83 37.86 -0.29 6.45
N TYR A 84 37.98 -0.14 5.11
CA TYR A 84 37.20 -0.96 4.17
C TYR A 84 38.00 -2.13 3.58
N THR A 85 37.52 -3.35 3.81
CA THR A 85 37.97 -4.54 3.07
C THR A 85 37.01 -4.83 1.90
N PRO A 86 37.42 -4.63 0.63
CA PRO A 86 36.50 -4.78 -0.49
C PRO A 86 36.12 -6.24 -0.77
N SER A 87 34.82 -6.52 -0.78
CA SER A 87 34.25 -7.83 -1.15
C SER A 87 34.15 -8.07 -2.66
N ILE A 88 34.05 -6.98 -3.42
CA ILE A 88 34.11 -6.95 -4.88
C ILE A 88 35.46 -6.36 -5.22
N LYS A 89 36.28 -7.07 -5.99
CA LYS A 89 37.63 -6.57 -6.32
C LYS A 89 37.57 -5.38 -7.28
N PRO A 90 38.56 -4.46 -7.29
CA PRO A 90 38.62 -3.37 -8.27
C PRO A 90 38.45 -3.86 -9.71
N GLU A 91 39.12 -4.97 -10.06
CA GLU A 91 39.05 -5.60 -11.38
C GLU A 91 37.71 -6.29 -11.73
N GLU A 92 36.70 -6.23 -10.86
CA GLU A 92 35.32 -6.64 -11.15
C GLU A 92 34.37 -5.47 -11.48
N ILE A 93 34.72 -4.23 -11.11
CA ILE A 93 33.88 -3.05 -11.38
C ILE A 93 33.99 -2.66 -12.85
N ARG A 94 32.86 -2.30 -13.46
CA ARG A 94 32.80 -1.85 -14.86
C ARG A 94 32.19 -0.47 -15.00
N PHE A 95 32.82 0.32 -15.86
CA PHE A 95 32.27 1.55 -16.39
C PHE A 95 31.71 1.28 -17.79
N ILE A 96 30.48 1.73 -18.01
CA ILE A 96 29.87 1.85 -19.34
C ILE A 96 29.82 3.35 -19.69
N LEU A 97 30.24 3.69 -20.91
CA LEU A 97 30.30 5.09 -21.34
C LEU A 97 28.87 5.62 -21.48
N THR A 98 28.46 6.50 -20.57
CA THR A 98 27.16 7.19 -20.61
C THR A 98 27.32 8.70 -20.47
N THR A 99 26.39 9.44 -21.07
CA THR A 99 26.24 10.89 -20.90
C THR A 99 24.77 11.25 -20.91
N GLU A 100 24.39 12.34 -20.25
CA GLU A 100 23.07 12.95 -20.39
C GLU A 100 23.20 14.26 -21.17
N ILE A 101 22.27 14.54 -22.07
CA ILE A 101 22.23 15.76 -22.89
C ILE A 101 20.89 16.44 -22.71
N SER A 102 20.91 17.75 -22.42
CA SER A 102 19.71 18.57 -22.27
C SER A 102 19.34 19.20 -23.61
N CYS A 103 18.47 18.55 -24.37
CA CYS A 103 17.94 19.02 -25.64
C CYS A 103 16.87 20.10 -25.40
N ILE A 104 17.16 21.35 -25.77
CA ILE A 104 16.25 22.50 -25.65
C ILE A 104 16.06 23.15 -27.02
N TYR A 105 14.90 22.93 -27.64
CA TYR A 105 14.63 23.25 -29.05
C TYR A 105 13.16 23.59 -29.27
N SER A 106 12.78 24.06 -30.45
CA SER A 106 11.38 24.36 -30.80
C SER A 106 10.81 23.30 -31.74
N LYS A 107 9.70 22.66 -31.36
CA LYS A 107 9.00 21.63 -32.17
C LYS A 107 7.50 21.63 -31.88
N ASN A 108 6.69 21.56 -32.94
CA ASN A 108 5.22 21.69 -32.92
C ASN A 108 4.77 22.98 -32.19
N ASN A 109 5.36 24.12 -32.57
CA ASN A 109 5.10 25.46 -32.02
C ASN A 109 5.26 25.60 -30.49
N ARG A 110 6.00 24.69 -29.84
CA ARG A 110 6.36 24.75 -28.41
C ARG A 110 7.87 24.63 -28.24
N THR A 111 8.43 25.33 -27.26
CA THR A 111 9.77 25.04 -26.76
C THR A 111 9.73 23.73 -25.98
N ARG A 112 10.49 22.75 -26.46
CA ARG A 112 10.67 21.42 -25.89
C ARG A 112 11.95 21.40 -25.08
N LYS A 113 11.94 20.59 -24.03
CA LYS A 113 13.06 20.39 -23.10
C LYS A 113 13.01 18.94 -22.66
N ILE A 114 13.97 18.15 -23.13
CA ILE A 114 14.11 16.73 -22.79
C ILE A 114 15.56 16.46 -22.44
N HIS A 115 15.76 15.67 -21.40
CA HIS A 115 17.03 15.04 -21.10
C HIS A 115 17.10 13.66 -21.77
N LEU A 116 18.17 13.41 -22.52
CA LEU A 116 18.44 12.14 -23.19
C LEU A 116 19.75 11.56 -22.68
N ILE A 117 19.68 10.35 -22.12
CA ILE A 117 20.86 9.55 -21.81
C ILE A 117 21.29 8.85 -23.11
N VAL A 118 22.58 8.92 -23.43
CA VAL A 118 23.18 8.20 -24.56
C VAL A 118 24.24 7.24 -24.03
N PHE A 119 24.12 5.95 -24.38
CA PHE A 119 25.11 4.92 -24.10
C PHE A 119 26.04 4.77 -25.30
N ALA A 120 27.35 4.92 -25.12
CA ALA A 120 28.35 4.80 -26.17
C ALA A 120 29.05 3.42 -26.15
N PRO A 121 29.21 2.73 -27.29
CA PRO A 121 29.81 1.40 -27.34
C PRO A 121 31.33 1.39 -27.17
N ASN A 122 32.02 2.50 -27.46
CA ASN A 122 33.48 2.64 -27.34
C ASN A 122 33.93 4.12 -27.32
N PHE A 123 35.22 4.36 -27.09
CA PHE A 123 35.81 5.71 -27.09
C PHE A 123 35.83 6.39 -28.46
N GLU A 124 35.95 5.64 -29.56
CA GLU A 124 35.95 6.17 -30.94
C GLU A 124 34.60 6.82 -31.29
N PHE A 125 33.50 6.19 -30.89
CA PHE A 125 32.16 6.76 -30.96
C PHE A 125 32.10 8.07 -30.17
N VAL A 126 32.60 8.08 -28.93
CA VAL A 126 32.54 9.28 -28.08
C VAL A 126 33.35 10.43 -28.69
N GLU A 127 34.53 10.16 -29.24
CA GLU A 127 35.33 11.18 -29.93
C GLU A 127 34.57 11.79 -31.12
N LYS A 128 34.04 10.95 -32.02
CA LYS A 128 33.27 11.39 -33.18
C LYS A 128 31.99 12.14 -32.80
N PHE A 129 31.28 11.65 -31.79
CA PHE A 129 30.04 12.23 -31.26
C PHE A 129 30.30 13.58 -30.58
N ASN A 130 31.32 13.67 -29.73
CA ASN A 130 31.74 14.91 -29.09
C ASN A 130 32.22 15.95 -30.11
N THR A 131 32.93 15.54 -31.16
CA THR A 131 33.31 16.42 -32.26
C THR A 131 32.07 16.98 -32.97
N HIS A 132 31.10 16.13 -33.30
CA HIS A 132 29.88 16.56 -33.98
C HIS A 132 29.01 17.47 -33.11
N LEU A 133 28.80 17.14 -31.84
CA LEU A 133 28.05 17.99 -30.90
C LEU A 133 28.81 19.28 -30.55
N GLY A 134 30.13 19.28 -30.61
CA GLY A 134 30.97 20.46 -30.42
C GLY A 134 30.83 21.52 -31.52
N TRP A 135 30.33 21.14 -32.71
CA TRP A 135 29.91 22.08 -33.75
C TRP A 135 28.51 22.67 -33.49
N LEU A 136 27.68 22.00 -32.67
CA LEU A 136 26.28 22.36 -32.40
C LEU A 136 26.08 23.10 -31.07
N GLY A 137 27.05 23.07 -30.16
CA GLY A 137 26.98 23.81 -28.90
C GLY A 137 28.19 23.64 -27.97
N ASN A 138 28.17 24.38 -26.86
CA ASN A 138 29.31 24.46 -25.95
C ASN A 138 29.37 23.30 -24.94
N LEU A 139 30.11 22.24 -25.29
CA LEU A 139 30.33 21.09 -24.42
C LEU A 139 31.24 21.35 -23.20
N LYS A 140 31.81 22.56 -23.05
CA LYS A 140 32.73 22.93 -21.94
C LYS A 140 32.01 23.63 -20.77
N ALA A 141 30.71 23.90 -20.89
CA ALA A 141 29.97 24.74 -19.94
C ALA A 141 29.28 23.97 -18.80
N ASP A 142 29.16 22.66 -18.94
CA ASP A 142 28.52 21.73 -18.00
C ASP A 142 28.90 20.29 -18.39
N GLY A 143 28.78 19.35 -17.46
CA GLY A 143 28.90 17.92 -17.74
C GLY A 143 27.72 17.39 -18.55
N ARG A 144 26.51 17.90 -18.27
CA ARG A 144 25.31 17.76 -19.10
C ARG A 144 25.19 18.97 -20.04
N PRO A 145 25.68 18.90 -21.29
CA PRO A 145 25.58 20.03 -22.21
C PRO A 145 24.11 20.35 -22.54
N ILE A 146 23.81 21.64 -22.58
CA ILE A 146 22.52 22.16 -23.03
C ILE A 146 22.68 22.51 -24.51
N LEU A 147 21.94 21.83 -25.39
CA LEU A 147 22.08 21.95 -26.84
C LEU A 147 20.76 22.38 -27.49
N GLY A 148 20.86 23.23 -28.52
CA GLY A 148 19.76 23.72 -29.34
C GLY A 148 19.16 22.69 -30.32
N LEU A 149 19.20 21.40 -29.94
CA LEU A 149 19.12 20.26 -30.85
C LEU A 149 17.86 19.41 -30.60
N ASP A 150 17.17 19.02 -31.67
CA ASP A 150 16.02 18.11 -31.60
C ASP A 150 16.43 16.72 -31.07
N ALA A 151 15.57 16.12 -30.25
CA ALA A 151 15.72 14.76 -29.75
C ALA A 151 15.86 13.73 -30.89
N LYS A 152 15.11 13.93 -31.99
CA LYS A 152 15.26 13.16 -33.24
C LYS A 152 16.68 13.26 -33.79
N GLU A 153 17.18 14.49 -33.95
CA GLU A 153 18.46 14.73 -34.61
C GLU A 153 19.63 14.25 -33.74
N LEU A 154 19.54 14.36 -32.40
CA LEU A 154 20.51 13.71 -31.51
C LEU A 154 20.51 12.18 -31.67
N ALA A 155 19.33 11.54 -31.71
CA ALA A 155 19.23 10.09 -31.91
C ALA A 155 19.78 9.65 -33.28
N LYS A 156 19.50 10.43 -34.34
CA LYS A 156 20.05 10.25 -35.68
C LYS A 156 21.57 10.40 -35.74
N ILE A 157 22.15 11.43 -35.09
CA ILE A 157 23.61 11.62 -34.99
C ILE A 157 24.25 10.41 -34.29
N ALA A 158 23.68 9.96 -33.16
CA ALA A 158 24.17 8.78 -32.46
C ALA A 158 24.06 7.51 -33.33
N LEU A 159 22.89 7.20 -33.89
CA LEU A 159 22.66 5.97 -34.65
C LEU A 159 23.42 5.92 -35.99
N ASN A 160 23.69 7.07 -36.62
CA ASN A 160 24.55 7.16 -37.80
C ASN A 160 26.04 6.92 -37.47
N LEU A 161 26.49 7.26 -36.25
CA LEU A 161 27.85 6.96 -35.79
C LEU A 161 27.99 5.52 -35.28
N SER A 162 26.94 4.93 -34.71
CA SER A 162 26.86 3.49 -34.44
C SER A 162 25.42 3.02 -34.18
N ALA A 163 24.99 1.97 -34.88
CA ALA A 163 23.73 1.28 -34.60
C ALA A 163 23.72 0.52 -33.24
N ASP A 164 24.89 0.31 -32.62
CA ASP A 164 24.98 -0.24 -31.26
C ASP A 164 24.60 0.81 -30.20
N ALA A 165 24.63 2.11 -30.51
CA ALA A 165 24.24 3.17 -29.57
C ALA A 165 22.80 2.97 -29.04
N VAL A 166 22.57 3.43 -27.80
CA VAL A 166 21.24 3.43 -27.18
C VAL A 166 20.92 4.82 -26.66
N ILE A 167 19.71 5.28 -26.96
CA ILE A 167 19.16 6.57 -26.53
C ILE A 167 17.96 6.30 -25.63
N ILE A 168 17.97 6.88 -24.44
CA ILE A 168 16.97 6.67 -23.40
C ILE A 168 16.51 8.03 -22.88
N PRO A 169 15.20 8.35 -22.90
CA PRO A 169 14.68 9.52 -22.20
C PRO A 169 15.00 9.43 -20.70
N GLY A 170 15.75 10.40 -20.19
CA GLY A 170 16.37 10.31 -18.86
C GLY A 170 15.35 10.21 -17.72
N HIS A 171 14.14 10.75 -17.91
CA HIS A 171 13.02 10.58 -17.00
C HIS A 171 11.69 10.44 -17.77
N ALA A 172 10.70 9.84 -17.13
CA ALA A 172 9.33 9.74 -17.66
C ALA A 172 8.50 11.01 -17.44
N TRP A 173 8.44 11.55 -16.21
CA TRP A 173 7.39 12.50 -15.80
C TRP A 173 7.85 13.85 -15.21
N THR A 174 9.15 14.08 -14.96
CA THR A 174 9.64 15.33 -14.35
C THR A 174 9.24 16.57 -15.20
N PRO A 175 8.49 17.56 -14.65
CA PRO A 175 7.69 18.52 -15.44
C PRO A 175 8.37 19.30 -16.58
N TRP A 176 9.66 19.62 -16.46
CA TRP A 176 10.40 20.49 -17.39
C TRP A 176 11.46 19.78 -18.24
N PHE A 177 11.76 18.50 -18.00
CA PHE A 177 12.92 17.83 -18.62
C PHE A 177 12.70 16.36 -18.98
N SER A 178 11.56 15.77 -18.63
CA SER A 178 11.19 14.42 -19.07
C SER A 178 10.49 14.41 -20.42
N ILE A 179 10.50 13.26 -21.10
CA ILE A 179 9.82 13.09 -22.38
C ILE A 179 8.32 13.37 -22.31
N PHE A 180 7.67 13.03 -21.20
CA PHE A 180 6.24 13.29 -21.01
C PHE A 180 5.96 14.46 -20.06
N GLY A 181 6.93 15.31 -19.69
CA GLY A 181 6.73 16.37 -18.68
C GLY A 181 5.61 17.37 -18.99
N SER A 182 4.90 17.85 -17.96
CA SER A 182 3.71 18.72 -18.09
C SER A 182 3.99 20.04 -18.82
N MET A 183 5.18 20.60 -18.68
CA MET A 183 5.50 21.95 -19.18
C MET A 183 6.09 21.89 -20.60
N SER A 184 6.97 20.93 -20.87
CA SER A 184 7.81 20.87 -22.07
C SER A 184 7.74 19.56 -22.86
N GLY A 185 7.17 18.50 -22.27
CA GLY A 185 7.13 17.16 -22.83
C GLY A 185 6.10 16.98 -23.95
N PHE A 186 6.13 15.79 -24.54
CA PHE A 186 5.34 15.33 -25.68
C PHE A 186 4.24 14.37 -25.22
N ASN A 187 3.25 14.14 -26.08
CA ASN A 187 2.11 13.26 -25.82
C ASN A 187 2.36 11.80 -26.29
N SER A 188 3.50 11.54 -26.94
CA SER A 188 4.01 10.20 -27.25
C SER A 188 5.50 10.22 -27.61
N ILE A 189 6.10 9.03 -27.79
CA ILE A 189 7.51 8.89 -28.20
C ILE A 189 7.68 9.22 -29.69
N GLU A 190 6.67 8.87 -30.49
CA GLU A 190 6.57 9.17 -31.91
C GLU A 190 6.54 10.69 -32.16
N GLU A 191 5.81 11.48 -31.37
CA GLU A 191 5.79 12.95 -31.48
C GLU A 191 7.17 13.59 -31.18
N CYS A 192 8.01 12.90 -30.40
CA CYS A 192 9.33 13.36 -30.00
C CYS A 192 10.41 13.02 -31.05
N PHE A 193 10.48 11.76 -31.47
CA PHE A 193 11.57 11.22 -32.30
C PHE A 193 11.19 10.93 -33.76
N ASP A 194 9.93 11.13 -34.15
CA ASP A 194 9.39 10.85 -35.47
C ASP A 194 9.76 9.43 -35.95
N GLU A 195 10.39 9.27 -37.12
CA GLU A 195 10.77 7.97 -37.67
C GLU A 195 11.83 7.21 -36.85
N TYR A 196 12.56 7.88 -35.95
CA TYR A 196 13.56 7.30 -35.05
C TYR A 196 12.96 6.76 -33.74
N SER A 197 11.68 7.00 -33.47
CA SER A 197 10.96 6.46 -32.29
C SER A 197 11.08 4.93 -32.15
N ARG A 198 11.21 4.21 -33.27
CA ARG A 198 11.43 2.76 -33.32
C ARG A 198 12.73 2.28 -32.63
N TYR A 199 13.67 3.19 -32.35
CA TYR A 199 14.96 2.91 -31.69
C TYR A 199 15.00 3.34 -30.22
N ILE A 200 13.86 3.76 -29.65
CA ILE A 200 13.74 4.21 -28.26
C ILE A 200 13.08 3.11 -27.43
N TYR A 201 13.76 2.65 -26.37
CA TYR A 201 13.40 1.41 -25.71
C TYR A 201 13.15 1.46 -24.16
N ALA A 202 13.33 2.56 -23.38
CA ALA A 202 13.17 2.52 -21.87
C ALA A 202 12.78 3.81 -21.00
N ILE A 203 12.17 3.70 -19.76
CA ILE A 203 11.76 4.77 -18.69
C ILE A 203 11.36 4.31 -17.19
N GLU A 204 10.77 5.08 -16.19
CA GLU A 204 10.90 4.92 -14.63
C GLU A 204 9.60 5.00 -13.65
N THR A 205 9.55 4.61 -12.30
CA THR A 205 8.27 4.25 -11.46
C THR A 205 7.91 4.72 -9.93
N GLY A 206 7.15 3.99 -9.00
CA GLY A 206 6.77 4.35 -7.52
C GLY A 206 5.41 3.96 -6.64
N LEU A 207 5.14 4.25 -5.29
CA LEU A 207 4.09 3.53 -4.38
C LEU A 207 3.21 4.21 -3.17
N SER A 208 2.16 3.57 -2.53
CA SER A 208 1.18 4.13 -1.44
C SER A 208 0.37 3.15 -0.44
N CYS A 209 -0.38 3.54 0.66
CA CYS A 209 -1.04 2.62 1.73
C CYS A 209 -2.09 3.10 2.88
N TYR A 210 -2.52 2.25 3.88
CA TYR A 210 -3.46 2.49 5.08
C TYR A 210 -2.92 2.21 6.54
N ASP A 211 -3.45 2.75 7.66
CA ASP A 211 -2.98 2.46 9.05
C ASP A 211 -3.29 1.07 9.71
N LYS A 212 -2.43 0.63 10.66
CA LYS A 212 -2.55 -0.65 11.42
C LYS A 212 -3.81 -0.88 12.24
N ARG A 213 -4.57 0.17 12.57
CA ARG A 213 -5.84 0.04 13.32
C ARG A 213 -7.04 -0.17 12.40
N THR A 214 -6.81 -0.17 11.09
CA THR A 214 -7.83 -0.45 10.10
C THR A 214 -7.92 -1.96 9.86
N GLU A 215 -9.14 -2.46 9.85
CA GLU A 215 -9.52 -3.85 9.60
C GLU A 215 -10.25 -3.92 8.26
N ALA A 216 -10.09 -5.01 7.52
CA ALA A 216 -10.93 -5.32 6.36
C ALA A 216 -11.94 -6.42 6.72
N LEU A 217 -13.12 -6.37 6.11
CA LEU A 217 -14.07 -7.47 6.20
C LEU A 217 -13.62 -8.58 5.24
N THR A 218 -13.57 -9.82 5.72
CA THR A 218 -13.27 -11.02 4.92
C THR A 218 -14.41 -12.03 5.02
N ASN A 219 -14.36 -13.12 4.24
CA ASN A 219 -15.34 -14.21 4.32
C ASN A 219 -15.45 -14.84 5.73
N ASP A 220 -14.38 -14.76 6.54
CA ASP A 220 -14.36 -15.27 7.92
C ASP A 220 -14.69 -14.18 8.96
N GLY A 221 -15.23 -13.04 8.52
CA GLY A 221 -15.44 -11.86 9.35
C GLY A 221 -14.29 -10.85 9.28
N TRP A 222 -14.22 -9.96 10.26
CA TRP A 222 -13.28 -8.84 10.28
C TRP A 222 -11.87 -9.27 10.72
N LYS A 223 -10.84 -8.92 9.94
CA LYS A 223 -9.42 -9.14 10.22
C LYS A 223 -8.68 -7.80 10.14
N LYS A 224 -7.69 -7.52 11.02
CA LYS A 224 -6.78 -6.37 10.80
C LYS A 224 -6.01 -6.60 9.50
N PHE A 225 -5.56 -5.55 8.82
CA PHE A 225 -4.71 -5.73 7.65
C PHE A 225 -3.45 -6.58 7.92
N SER A 226 -2.92 -6.54 9.15
CA SER A 226 -1.80 -7.38 9.61
C SER A 226 -2.13 -8.87 9.79
N GLU A 227 -3.40 -9.26 9.70
CA GLU A 227 -3.92 -10.60 9.95
C GLU A 227 -4.43 -11.28 8.66
N ILE A 228 -4.49 -10.53 7.56
CA ILE A 228 -4.99 -10.99 6.25
C ILE A 228 -3.95 -11.87 5.55
N ARG A 229 -4.43 -12.93 4.90
CA ARG A 229 -3.64 -13.88 4.11
C ARG A 229 -4.14 -13.94 2.66
N TYR A 230 -3.31 -14.45 1.74
CA TYR A 230 -3.70 -14.63 0.33
C TYR A 230 -4.86 -15.63 0.12
N SER A 231 -5.16 -16.45 1.14
CA SER A 231 -6.34 -17.34 1.20
C SER A 231 -7.64 -16.62 1.56
N ASP A 232 -7.57 -15.42 2.13
CA ASP A 232 -8.74 -14.71 2.66
C ASP A 232 -9.44 -13.96 1.53
N LYS A 233 -10.73 -14.20 1.34
CA LYS A 233 -11.53 -13.41 0.39
C LYS A 233 -11.95 -12.11 1.06
N ILE A 234 -11.49 -11.00 0.53
CA ILE A 234 -11.79 -9.65 0.99
C ILE A 234 -13.18 -9.25 0.51
N CYS A 235 -13.95 -8.59 1.36
CA CYS A 235 -15.21 -7.97 0.99
C CYS A 235 -14.94 -6.74 0.13
N THR A 236 -15.47 -6.77 -1.09
CA THR A 236 -15.26 -5.77 -2.14
C THR A 236 -16.60 -5.28 -2.70
N LEU A 237 -16.56 -4.16 -3.44
CA LEU A 237 -17.74 -3.57 -4.07
C LEU A 237 -17.51 -3.38 -5.56
N ASN A 238 -18.31 -4.07 -6.36
CA ASN A 238 -18.43 -3.79 -7.78
C ASN A 238 -19.18 -2.45 -7.97
N LEU A 239 -18.55 -1.47 -8.61
CA LEU A 239 -19.12 -0.11 -8.71
C LEU A 239 -20.26 0.00 -9.74
N GLU A 240 -20.28 -0.88 -10.74
CA GLU A 240 -21.29 -0.89 -11.81
C GLU A 240 -22.59 -1.51 -11.30
N THR A 241 -22.51 -2.75 -10.83
CA THR A 241 -23.66 -3.51 -10.31
C THR A 241 -24.08 -3.06 -8.90
N LYS A 242 -23.16 -2.40 -8.16
CA LYS A 242 -23.24 -2.11 -6.71
C LYS A 242 -23.23 -3.36 -5.82
N GLU A 243 -22.84 -4.51 -6.35
CA GLU A 243 -22.88 -5.79 -5.63
C GLU A 243 -21.66 -5.99 -4.71
N ILE A 244 -21.90 -6.69 -3.61
CA ILE A 244 -20.90 -7.07 -2.61
C ILE A 244 -20.28 -8.40 -3.02
N GLU A 245 -19.00 -8.38 -3.36
CA GLU A 245 -18.23 -9.53 -3.85
C GLU A 245 -17.12 -9.92 -2.87
N PHE A 246 -16.77 -11.21 -2.80
CA PHE A 246 -15.68 -11.71 -1.95
C PHE A 246 -14.52 -12.20 -2.81
N GLN A 247 -13.48 -11.36 -2.98
CA GLN A 247 -12.36 -11.56 -3.91
C GLN A 247 -11.04 -11.86 -3.17
N ASN A 248 -10.20 -12.76 -3.68
CA ASN A 248 -8.84 -12.97 -3.15
C ASN A 248 -7.98 -11.71 -3.39
N PRO A 249 -7.09 -11.31 -2.47
CA PRO A 249 -6.13 -10.24 -2.71
C PRO A 249 -5.05 -10.72 -3.69
N THR A 250 -4.69 -9.87 -4.65
CA THR A 250 -3.61 -10.12 -5.62
C THR A 250 -2.25 -9.64 -5.11
N LYS A 251 -2.24 -8.69 -4.18
CA LYS A 251 -1.07 -8.28 -3.37
C LYS A 251 -1.52 -7.94 -1.96
N ILE A 252 -0.69 -8.26 -0.97
CA ILE A 252 -0.81 -7.78 0.42
C ILE A 252 0.42 -6.93 0.72
N HIS A 253 0.20 -5.67 1.09
CA HIS A 253 1.22 -4.69 1.42
C HIS A 253 1.25 -4.48 2.95
N SER A 254 2.43 -4.39 3.57
CA SER A 254 2.59 -4.32 5.03
C SER A 254 3.86 -3.52 5.35
N TYR A 255 3.72 -2.21 5.47
CA TYR A 255 4.81 -1.25 5.32
C TYR A 255 4.73 -0.07 6.36
N ASN A 256 5.72 0.21 7.23
CA ASN A 256 5.72 1.31 8.24
C ASN A 256 5.70 2.73 7.68
N TYR A 257 5.56 3.73 8.57
CA TYR A 257 5.09 5.06 8.17
C TYR A 257 5.35 6.15 9.28
N LYS A 258 6.46 6.94 9.25
CA LYS A 258 6.76 8.25 9.97
C LYS A 258 6.69 9.64 9.18
N GLY A 259 5.67 10.50 9.41
CA GLY A 259 5.47 11.84 8.73
C GLY A 259 4.18 12.08 7.88
N LYS A 260 3.19 12.83 8.38
CA LYS A 260 1.79 13.05 7.88
C LYS A 260 0.91 11.88 7.36
N MET A 261 -0.31 11.75 7.89
CA MET A 261 -1.40 10.89 7.39
C MET A 261 -2.72 11.65 7.37
N TYR A 262 -3.62 11.28 6.44
CA TYR A 262 -4.96 11.82 6.37
C TYR A 262 -5.82 11.19 7.46
N LYS A 263 -6.20 11.97 8.47
CA LYS A 263 -7.12 11.56 9.53
C LYS A 263 -8.47 12.24 9.35
N LEU A 264 -9.51 11.45 9.06
CA LEU A 264 -10.90 11.88 9.05
C LEU A 264 -11.68 11.10 10.11
N LYS A 265 -12.21 11.80 11.12
CA LYS A 265 -13.01 11.21 12.19
C LYS A 265 -14.26 12.03 12.49
N THR A 266 -15.42 11.48 12.14
CA THR A 266 -16.76 11.98 12.47
C THR A 266 -17.49 10.97 13.37
N LYS A 267 -18.78 11.17 13.67
CA LYS A 267 -19.63 10.14 14.30
C LYS A 267 -19.86 8.89 13.42
N ARG A 268 -19.55 8.93 12.11
CA ARG A 268 -19.85 7.85 11.15
C ARG A 268 -18.71 7.53 10.16
N VAL A 269 -17.53 8.12 10.33
CA VAL A 269 -16.29 7.76 9.63
C VAL A 269 -15.15 7.82 10.63
N ASP A 270 -14.24 6.86 10.58
CA ASP A 270 -12.91 6.95 11.17
C ASP A 270 -11.94 6.38 10.13
N LEU A 271 -11.01 7.19 9.67
CA LEU A 271 -10.00 6.87 8.67
C LEU A 271 -8.65 7.36 9.15
N LEU A 272 -7.62 6.59 8.83
CA LEU A 272 -6.24 7.03 8.87
C LEU A 272 -5.47 6.36 7.73
N VAL A 273 -5.09 7.13 6.71
CA VAL A 273 -4.49 6.60 5.46
C VAL A 273 -3.32 7.46 4.98
N THR A 274 -2.47 6.94 4.08
CA THR A 274 -1.44 7.78 3.43
C THR A 274 -2.11 8.92 2.64
N PRO A 275 -1.42 10.06 2.42
CA PRO A 275 -1.98 11.17 1.67
C PRO A 275 -2.51 10.74 0.28
N ASN A 276 -1.68 9.98 -0.43
CA ASN A 276 -1.90 9.40 -1.76
C ASN A 276 -2.84 8.18 -1.78
N HIS A 277 -3.50 7.83 -0.67
CA HIS A 277 -4.36 6.65 -0.58
C HIS A 277 -5.78 6.89 -1.13
N LYS A 278 -6.25 6.08 -2.09
CA LYS A 278 -7.58 6.23 -2.70
C LYS A 278 -8.73 5.95 -1.72
N LEU A 279 -9.67 6.89 -1.59
CA LEU A 279 -10.97 6.73 -0.93
C LEU A 279 -12.07 6.59 -1.99
N LEU A 280 -13.15 5.84 -1.70
CA LEU A 280 -14.35 5.83 -2.54
C LEU A 280 -15.31 6.95 -2.12
N TYR A 281 -15.45 7.98 -2.95
CA TYR A 281 -16.22 9.18 -2.64
C TYR A 281 -17.16 9.61 -3.78
N SER A 282 -18.10 10.48 -3.47
CA SER A 282 -18.92 11.21 -4.43
C SER A 282 -18.93 12.69 -4.06
N ALA A 283 -18.92 13.59 -5.05
CA ALA A 283 -19.04 15.03 -4.81
C ALA A 283 -20.41 15.39 -4.19
N CYS A 284 -20.48 16.48 -3.43
CA CYS A 284 -21.71 16.92 -2.73
C CYS A 284 -22.66 17.79 -3.58
N ASP A 285 -22.92 17.44 -4.84
CA ASP A 285 -24.08 18.03 -5.55
C ASP A 285 -25.36 17.31 -5.12
N PHE A 286 -26.24 18.02 -4.40
CA PHE A 286 -27.50 17.49 -3.90
C PHE A 286 -28.61 17.45 -4.96
N ARG A 287 -28.41 18.08 -6.13
CA ARG A 287 -29.33 18.06 -7.28
C ARG A 287 -29.18 16.79 -8.12
N LYS A 288 -28.10 16.03 -7.91
CA LYS A 288 -27.76 14.81 -8.67
C LYS A 288 -27.61 13.59 -7.74
N PRO A 289 -27.93 12.38 -8.23
CA PRO A 289 -27.61 11.14 -7.51
C PRO A 289 -26.09 11.03 -7.26
N PRO A 290 -25.65 10.27 -6.24
CA PRO A 290 -24.24 10.14 -5.92
C PRO A 290 -23.54 9.16 -6.88
N GLU A 291 -22.82 9.72 -7.85
CA GLU A 291 -21.80 9.03 -8.65
C GLU A 291 -20.54 8.81 -7.80
N PHE A 292 -20.10 7.56 -7.64
CA PHE A 292 -18.98 7.19 -6.75
C PHE A 292 -17.72 6.86 -7.54
N LEU A 293 -16.61 7.53 -7.19
CA LEU A 293 -15.32 7.48 -7.86
C LEU A 293 -14.21 7.24 -6.82
N LEU A 294 -13.07 6.69 -7.24
CA LEU A 294 -11.87 6.63 -6.40
C LEU A 294 -11.08 7.94 -6.50
N LYS A 295 -10.69 8.50 -5.36
CA LYS A 295 -9.81 9.67 -5.30
C LYS A 295 -8.94 9.67 -4.05
N GLU A 296 -7.68 10.05 -4.18
CA GLU A 296 -6.66 10.00 -3.13
C GLU A 296 -7.01 10.96 -1.97
N ALA A 297 -6.65 10.56 -0.76
CA ALA A 297 -7.22 11.10 0.47
C ALA A 297 -6.89 12.57 0.73
N GLU A 298 -5.70 13.03 0.34
CA GLU A 298 -5.31 14.43 0.49
C GLU A 298 -6.11 15.39 -0.38
N PHE A 299 -6.51 14.93 -1.56
CA PHE A 299 -7.36 15.65 -2.52
C PHE A 299 -8.83 15.73 -2.10
N LEU A 300 -9.15 15.11 -0.98
CA LEU A 300 -10.43 15.21 -0.31
C LEU A 300 -10.32 16.06 0.97
N PHE A 301 -9.10 16.44 1.40
CA PHE A 301 -8.88 17.24 2.61
C PHE A 301 -9.61 18.57 2.55
N GLY A 302 -10.50 18.80 3.52
CA GLY A 302 -11.28 20.03 3.61
C GLY A 302 -12.31 20.23 2.48
N LYS A 303 -12.56 19.21 1.65
CA LYS A 303 -13.60 19.24 0.60
C LYS A 303 -14.90 18.57 1.06
N SER A 304 -16.02 18.98 0.46
CA SER A 304 -17.34 18.37 0.70
C SER A 304 -17.46 17.03 -0.04
N LYS A 305 -17.61 15.92 0.71
CA LYS A 305 -17.65 14.55 0.17
C LYS A 305 -18.83 13.74 0.72
N ARG A 306 -19.43 12.91 -0.14
CA ARG A 306 -20.35 11.81 0.20
C ARG A 306 -19.53 10.51 0.21
N LEU A 307 -19.59 9.71 1.27
CA LEU A 307 -18.90 8.41 1.37
C LEU A 307 -19.90 7.26 1.38
N LYS A 308 -19.64 6.19 0.61
CA LYS A 308 -20.51 5.01 0.48
C LYS A 308 -20.27 4.04 1.62
N LYS A 309 -21.34 3.37 2.08
CA LYS A 309 -21.30 2.46 3.24
C LYS A 309 -22.18 1.22 3.11
N ASP A 310 -22.71 0.97 1.91
CA ASP A 310 -23.69 -0.07 1.58
C ASP A 310 -23.38 -0.71 0.23
N GLY A 311 -24.07 -1.80 -0.07
CA GLY A 311 -24.03 -2.49 -1.37
C GLY A 311 -25.24 -3.41 -1.51
N ILE A 312 -25.32 -4.14 -2.61
CA ILE A 312 -26.35 -5.15 -2.88
C ILE A 312 -25.76 -6.52 -2.53
N TRP A 313 -26.46 -7.30 -1.70
CA TRP A 313 -26.04 -8.64 -1.32
C TRP A 313 -26.88 -9.70 -2.03
N LYS A 314 -26.24 -10.57 -2.81
CA LYS A 314 -26.84 -11.77 -3.39
C LYS A 314 -26.50 -13.00 -2.55
N GLY A 315 -27.24 -13.19 -1.47
CA GLY A 315 -27.13 -14.37 -0.61
C GLY A 315 -28.02 -15.53 -1.06
N LYS A 316 -27.84 -16.70 -0.43
CA LYS A 316 -28.59 -17.92 -0.73
C LYS A 316 -30.03 -17.85 -0.21
N ASN A 317 -31.02 -18.07 -1.06
CA ASN A 317 -32.36 -18.42 -0.61
C ASN A 317 -32.44 -19.95 -0.41
N ILE A 318 -33.08 -20.39 0.67
CA ILE A 318 -33.33 -21.82 1.01
C ILE A 318 -34.68 -21.89 1.71
N ASP A 319 -35.44 -22.98 1.57
CA ASP A 319 -36.77 -23.11 2.19
C ASP A 319 -36.73 -23.72 3.60
N HIS A 320 -35.70 -24.51 3.89
CA HIS A 320 -35.57 -25.29 5.13
C HIS A 320 -34.18 -25.13 5.76
N PHE A 321 -34.15 -25.21 7.08
CA PHE A 321 -32.94 -25.38 7.88
C PHE A 321 -32.84 -26.84 8.36
N THR A 322 -31.71 -27.49 8.07
CA THR A 322 -31.41 -28.84 8.54
C THR A 322 -30.79 -28.80 9.93
N LEU A 323 -31.56 -29.19 10.95
CA LEU A 323 -31.01 -29.46 12.29
C LEU A 323 -30.22 -30.80 12.22
N PRO A 324 -28.89 -30.81 12.47
CA PRO A 324 -28.07 -31.99 12.22
C PRO A 324 -28.45 -33.23 13.04
N ALA A 325 -28.14 -34.41 12.49
CA ALA A 325 -28.22 -35.68 13.21
C ALA A 325 -27.27 -35.70 14.42
N VAL A 326 -27.60 -36.46 15.47
CA VAL A 326 -26.79 -36.55 16.70
C VAL A 326 -26.77 -37.95 17.29
N LYS A 327 -25.63 -38.38 17.83
CA LYS A 327 -25.48 -39.62 18.61
C LYS A 327 -25.65 -39.31 20.10
N ILE A 328 -26.70 -39.84 20.70
CA ILE A 328 -27.03 -39.65 22.12
C ILE A 328 -26.47 -40.84 22.91
N LYS A 329 -25.59 -40.62 23.89
CA LYS A 329 -25.21 -41.69 24.83
C LYS A 329 -26.47 -42.15 25.59
N HIS A 330 -26.71 -43.45 25.60
CA HIS A 330 -27.90 -44.05 26.22
C HIS A 330 -27.51 -45.33 26.95
N GLY A 331 -27.82 -45.41 28.25
CA GLY A 331 -27.44 -46.55 29.06
C GLY A 331 -27.90 -46.45 30.51
N SER A 332 -27.65 -47.51 31.25
CA SER A 332 -27.79 -47.61 32.70
C SER A 332 -26.44 -48.02 33.30
N ARG A 333 -26.38 -48.22 34.62
CA ARG A 333 -25.20 -48.81 35.29
C ARG A 333 -24.89 -50.27 34.89
N TYR A 334 -25.70 -50.88 34.02
CA TYR A 334 -25.54 -52.27 33.55
C TYR A 334 -25.41 -52.40 32.01
N TYR A 335 -25.60 -51.32 31.24
CA TYR A 335 -25.47 -51.33 29.78
C TYR A 335 -25.15 -49.94 29.26
N SER A 336 -24.25 -49.81 28.29
CA SER A 336 -23.97 -48.54 27.61
C SER A 336 -23.98 -48.70 26.09
N GLY A 337 -24.66 -47.76 25.41
CA GLY A 337 -24.76 -47.71 23.96
C GLY A 337 -25.09 -46.29 23.47
N PHE A 338 -25.53 -46.20 22.22
CA PHE A 338 -25.89 -44.93 21.58
C PHE A 338 -27.24 -45.04 20.87
N ARG A 339 -28.10 -44.03 21.05
CA ARG A 339 -29.27 -43.80 20.20
C ARG A 339 -28.91 -42.74 19.17
N ASN A 340 -29.02 -43.06 17.89
CA ASN A 340 -28.89 -42.07 16.82
C ASN A 340 -30.24 -41.35 16.64
N LYS A 341 -30.22 -40.03 16.56
CA LYS A 341 -31.38 -39.23 16.12
C LYS A 341 -31.05 -38.61 14.77
N SER A 342 -31.93 -38.80 13.78
CA SER A 342 -31.75 -38.30 12.42
C SER A 342 -31.67 -36.77 12.38
N GLU A 343 -31.24 -36.24 11.24
CA GLU A 343 -31.49 -34.83 10.95
C GLU A 343 -32.98 -34.50 10.94
N LYS A 344 -33.30 -33.21 11.04
CA LYS A 344 -34.68 -32.70 11.05
C LYS A 344 -34.75 -31.40 10.28
N GLN A 345 -35.57 -31.38 9.23
CA GLN A 345 -35.85 -30.17 8.45
C GLN A 345 -36.86 -29.29 9.20
N LEU A 346 -36.56 -27.99 9.30
CA LEU A 346 -37.42 -26.97 9.92
C LEU A 346 -37.66 -25.83 8.90
N PRO A 347 -38.88 -25.29 8.76
CA PRO A 347 -39.14 -24.17 7.83
C PRO A 347 -38.25 -22.97 8.13
N ILE A 348 -37.53 -22.45 7.12
CA ILE A 348 -36.45 -21.47 7.34
C ILE A 348 -36.93 -20.21 8.07
N LYS A 349 -38.12 -19.71 7.73
CA LYS A 349 -38.63 -18.43 8.25
C LYS A 349 -38.89 -18.54 9.75
N SER A 350 -39.60 -19.59 10.17
CA SER A 350 -39.83 -19.92 11.58
C SER A 350 -38.51 -20.19 12.31
N TRP A 351 -37.56 -20.89 11.68
CA TRP A 351 -36.24 -21.12 12.27
C TRP A 351 -35.48 -19.81 12.50
N LEU A 352 -35.47 -18.89 11.54
CA LEU A 352 -34.78 -17.60 11.67
C LEU A 352 -35.43 -16.67 12.69
N LYS A 353 -36.77 -16.70 12.82
CA LYS A 353 -37.49 -16.04 13.93
C LYS A 353 -36.98 -16.52 15.29
N PHE A 354 -37.09 -17.83 15.53
CA PHE A 354 -36.64 -18.46 16.77
C PHE A 354 -35.14 -18.23 17.04
N PHE A 355 -34.29 -18.44 16.03
CA PHE A 355 -32.84 -18.37 16.19
C PHE A 355 -32.34 -16.93 16.36
N GLY A 356 -32.97 -15.94 15.70
CA GLY A 356 -32.70 -14.52 15.94
C GLY A 356 -32.98 -14.12 17.39
N PHE A 357 -34.18 -14.43 17.86
CA PHE A 357 -34.59 -14.15 19.25
C PHE A 357 -33.77 -14.95 20.28
N TRP A 358 -33.39 -16.20 19.98
CA TRP A 358 -32.55 -17.02 20.85
C TRP A 358 -31.08 -16.54 20.89
N ILE A 359 -30.54 -15.99 19.80
CA ILE A 359 -29.23 -15.35 19.82
C ILE A 359 -29.24 -14.07 20.68
N ALA A 360 -30.38 -13.41 20.86
CA ALA A 360 -30.56 -12.42 21.93
C ALA A 360 -30.76 -13.10 23.31
N GLU A 361 -31.98 -13.48 23.64
CA GLU A 361 -32.45 -13.82 25.00
C GLU A 361 -32.15 -15.26 25.44
N GLY A 362 -31.69 -16.10 24.51
CA GLY A 362 -31.60 -17.55 24.72
C GLY A 362 -30.35 -18.04 25.44
N TRP A 363 -30.50 -19.14 26.18
CA TRP A 363 -29.38 -19.93 26.70
C TRP A 363 -29.70 -21.44 26.75
N THR A 364 -28.64 -22.25 26.84
CA THR A 364 -28.74 -23.69 27.15
C THR A 364 -28.31 -23.96 28.59
N THR A 365 -28.99 -24.86 29.30
CA THR A 365 -28.55 -25.33 30.63
C THR A 365 -28.74 -26.83 30.84
N GLU A 366 -27.76 -27.44 31.49
CA GLU A 366 -27.63 -28.89 31.69
C GLU A 366 -27.90 -29.21 33.17
N GLY A 367 -29.00 -29.90 33.45
CA GLY A 367 -29.43 -30.22 34.81
C GLY A 367 -28.69 -31.42 35.41
N LYS A 368 -28.65 -31.50 36.75
CA LYS A 368 -27.93 -32.55 37.50
C LYS A 368 -28.28 -33.99 37.10
N ASN A 369 -29.48 -34.21 36.55
CA ASN A 369 -29.99 -35.52 36.16
C ASN A 369 -29.85 -35.82 34.65
N GLY A 370 -29.12 -34.99 33.89
CA GLY A 370 -29.04 -35.07 32.43
C GLY A 370 -30.16 -34.32 31.69
N ASP A 371 -30.82 -33.36 32.34
CA ASP A 371 -31.83 -32.51 31.70
C ASP A 371 -31.18 -31.55 30.69
N TYR A 372 -31.50 -31.70 29.41
CA TYR A 372 -30.97 -30.87 28.32
C TYR A 372 -31.93 -29.74 27.94
N ASN A 373 -31.82 -28.61 28.64
CA ASN A 373 -32.78 -27.50 28.55
C ASN A 373 -32.30 -26.39 27.60
N ILE A 374 -33.20 -25.94 26.74
CA ILE A 374 -33.12 -24.71 25.96
C ILE A 374 -34.10 -23.73 26.59
N CYS A 375 -33.64 -22.54 26.96
CA CYS A 375 -34.46 -21.53 27.62
C CYS A 375 -34.45 -20.20 26.83
N LEU A 376 -35.55 -19.46 26.97
CA LEU A 376 -35.75 -18.07 26.54
C LEU A 376 -36.46 -17.33 27.69
N ALA A 377 -36.17 -16.04 27.88
CA ALA A 377 -36.86 -15.19 28.85
C ALA A 377 -37.05 -13.79 28.26
N ASN A 378 -38.20 -13.16 28.50
CA ASN A 378 -38.44 -11.77 28.13
C ASN A 378 -39.61 -11.20 28.95
N ARG A 379 -39.81 -9.87 28.95
CA ARG A 379 -40.93 -9.21 29.63
C ARG A 379 -42.19 -9.08 28.76
N ASP A 380 -42.07 -9.34 27.46
CA ASP A 380 -43.18 -9.33 26.50
C ASP A 380 -43.79 -10.73 26.36
N ASP A 381 -45.01 -10.87 26.84
CA ASP A 381 -45.78 -12.12 26.78
C ASP A 381 -46.20 -12.50 25.35
N ALA A 382 -46.36 -11.53 24.43
CA ALA A 382 -46.74 -11.81 23.05
C ALA A 382 -45.56 -12.40 22.27
N LEU A 383 -44.35 -11.85 22.45
CA LEU A 383 -43.12 -12.43 21.90
C LEU A 383 -42.85 -13.84 22.44
N LEU A 384 -43.06 -14.09 23.73
CA LEU A 384 -42.92 -15.44 24.29
C LEU A 384 -44.01 -16.40 23.82
N SER A 385 -45.25 -15.93 23.56
CA SER A 385 -46.29 -16.76 22.92
C SER A 385 -45.88 -17.17 21.52
N GLU A 386 -45.43 -16.23 20.67
CA GLU A 386 -44.96 -16.57 19.32
C GLU A 386 -43.77 -17.53 19.36
N MET A 387 -42.81 -17.34 20.27
CA MET A 387 -41.69 -18.28 20.40
C MET A 387 -42.14 -19.67 20.87
N LYS A 388 -43.15 -19.76 21.74
CA LYS A 388 -43.80 -21.03 22.12
C LYS A 388 -44.46 -21.69 20.91
N GLU A 389 -45.29 -20.96 20.18
CA GLU A 389 -46.01 -21.45 18.99
C GLU A 389 -45.04 -21.93 17.90
N ILE A 390 -43.93 -21.22 17.68
CA ILE A 390 -42.87 -21.65 16.74
C ILE A 390 -42.20 -22.95 17.23
N LEU A 391 -41.86 -23.07 18.50
CA LEU A 391 -41.25 -24.29 19.06
C LEU A 391 -42.21 -25.48 19.05
N GLU A 392 -43.50 -25.26 19.28
CA GLU A 392 -44.56 -26.27 19.14
C GLU A 392 -44.79 -26.65 17.68
N SER A 393 -44.70 -25.71 16.73
CA SER A 393 -44.72 -26.00 15.28
C SER A 393 -43.53 -26.86 14.83
N PHE A 394 -42.41 -26.80 15.55
CA PHE A 394 -41.28 -27.71 15.37
C PHE A 394 -41.49 -29.07 16.05
N GLY A 395 -42.63 -29.34 16.68
CA GLY A 395 -42.88 -30.57 17.43
C GLY A 395 -41.99 -30.70 18.67
N TYR A 396 -41.89 -29.63 19.47
CA TYR A 396 -41.31 -29.66 20.80
C TYR A 396 -42.35 -29.29 21.86
N GLU A 397 -42.31 -29.98 23.00
CA GLU A 397 -43.08 -29.61 24.19
C GLU A 397 -42.44 -28.38 24.86
N VAL A 398 -43.23 -27.33 25.09
CA VAL A 398 -42.77 -26.04 25.64
C VAL A 398 -43.42 -25.77 27.00
N TYR A 399 -42.59 -25.69 28.05
CA TYR A 399 -43.03 -25.29 29.38
C TYR A 399 -42.88 -23.77 29.54
N TRP A 400 -43.92 -23.07 30.01
CA TRP A 400 -43.86 -21.64 30.32
C TRP A 400 -44.04 -21.40 31.82
N ASP A 401 -42.99 -20.89 32.47
CA ASP A 401 -43.04 -20.41 33.85
C ASP A 401 -43.18 -18.88 33.88
N LYS A 402 -44.43 -18.40 34.03
CA LYS A 402 -44.74 -16.98 34.22
C LYS A 402 -44.43 -16.46 35.63
N LYS A 403 -44.16 -17.34 36.61
CA LYS A 403 -43.94 -16.97 38.01
C LYS A 403 -42.48 -16.63 38.30
N VAL A 404 -41.53 -17.26 37.61
CA VAL A 404 -40.09 -17.06 37.82
C VAL A 404 -39.42 -16.48 36.56
N ASN A 405 -39.23 -15.14 36.55
CA ASN A 405 -38.56 -14.38 35.49
C ASN A 405 -39.16 -14.47 34.07
N ASN A 406 -40.37 -15.02 33.94
CA ASN A 406 -41.10 -15.20 32.66
C ASN A 406 -40.28 -15.99 31.62
N ILE A 407 -40.08 -17.29 31.88
CA ILE A 407 -39.20 -18.17 31.11
C ILE A 407 -40.02 -19.21 30.34
N ILE A 408 -39.74 -19.37 29.04
CA ILE A 408 -40.14 -20.58 28.29
C ILE A 408 -38.96 -21.54 28.14
N ARG A 409 -39.24 -22.83 28.20
CA ARG A 409 -38.23 -23.90 28.26
C ARG A 409 -38.64 -25.12 27.44
N VAL A 410 -37.74 -25.57 26.57
CA VAL A 410 -37.82 -26.84 25.84
C VAL A 410 -36.76 -27.81 26.37
N ARG A 411 -37.11 -29.09 26.50
CA ARG A 411 -36.16 -30.18 26.80
C ARG A 411 -35.91 -31.00 25.55
N ASN A 412 -34.75 -30.84 24.89
CA ASN A 412 -34.42 -31.66 23.71
C ASN A 412 -32.91 -31.75 23.47
N TYR A 413 -32.32 -32.94 23.57
CA TYR A 413 -30.87 -33.12 23.40
C TYR A 413 -30.32 -32.63 22.06
N GLN A 414 -31.04 -32.84 20.95
CA GLN A 414 -30.56 -32.46 19.61
C GLN A 414 -30.52 -30.95 19.43
N LEU A 415 -31.61 -30.26 19.79
CA LEU A 415 -31.67 -28.80 19.75
C LEU A 415 -30.68 -28.18 20.74
N PHE A 416 -30.58 -28.75 21.95
CA PHE A 416 -29.58 -28.35 22.96
C PHE A 416 -28.15 -28.51 22.44
N HIS A 417 -27.81 -29.66 21.86
CA HIS A 417 -26.48 -29.95 21.34
C HIS A 417 -26.09 -28.98 20.21
N TYR A 418 -27.03 -28.69 19.30
CA TYR A 418 -26.81 -27.71 18.25
C TYR A 418 -26.68 -26.28 18.81
N LEU A 419 -27.53 -25.85 19.75
CA LEU A 419 -27.51 -24.48 20.27
C LEU A 419 -26.34 -24.22 21.25
N LYS A 420 -25.89 -25.25 21.98
CA LYS A 420 -24.75 -25.18 22.93
C LYS A 420 -23.43 -24.77 22.25
N GLN A 421 -23.30 -24.96 20.93
CA GLN A 421 -22.10 -24.56 20.18
C GLN A 421 -21.95 -23.03 20.08
N PHE A 422 -23.05 -22.26 20.13
CA PHE A 422 -23.04 -20.78 20.07
C PHE A 422 -22.65 -20.14 21.41
N GLY A 423 -22.06 -20.91 22.33
CA GLY A 423 -21.44 -20.41 23.55
C GLY A 423 -22.41 -19.84 24.60
N LYS A 424 -21.87 -18.98 25.45
CA LYS A 424 -22.60 -18.20 26.46
C LYS A 424 -22.63 -16.72 26.05
N CYS A 425 -23.34 -15.87 26.78
CA CYS A 425 -23.51 -14.43 26.48
C CYS A 425 -22.23 -13.68 26.06
N SER A 426 -21.06 -13.98 26.65
CA SER A 426 -19.76 -13.37 26.28
C SER A 426 -19.15 -13.87 24.96
N ASN A 427 -19.63 -14.99 24.43
CA ASN A 427 -19.05 -15.73 23.32
C ASN A 427 -20.09 -16.08 22.23
N LYS A 428 -21.28 -15.48 22.24
CA LYS A 428 -22.30 -15.69 21.19
C LYS A 428 -21.75 -15.27 19.82
N PHE A 429 -22.15 -15.97 18.76
CA PHE A 429 -21.79 -15.67 17.37
C PHE A 429 -22.89 -16.13 16.42
N ILE A 430 -22.86 -15.66 15.17
CA ILE A 430 -23.82 -16.04 14.13
C ILE A 430 -23.08 -16.89 13.08
N PRO A 431 -23.51 -18.14 12.83
CA PRO A 431 -22.79 -19.07 11.98
C PRO A 431 -22.75 -18.61 10.50
N PRO A 432 -21.67 -18.91 9.75
CA PRO A 432 -21.48 -18.46 8.36
C PRO A 432 -22.63 -18.84 7.42
N GLU A 433 -23.27 -19.98 7.64
CA GLU A 433 -24.42 -20.46 6.88
C GLU A 433 -25.56 -19.43 6.92
N ILE A 434 -25.92 -18.96 8.11
CA ILE A 434 -26.95 -17.93 8.34
C ILE A 434 -26.48 -16.60 7.74
N LYS A 435 -25.22 -16.21 7.94
CA LYS A 435 -24.64 -15.00 7.34
C LYS A 435 -24.55 -15.08 5.80
N SER A 436 -24.68 -16.25 5.19
CA SER A 436 -24.65 -16.45 3.73
C SER A 436 -26.03 -16.33 3.06
N LEU A 437 -27.11 -16.26 3.85
CA LEU A 437 -28.49 -16.22 3.35
C LEU A 437 -28.83 -14.93 2.59
N SER A 438 -29.90 -14.98 1.81
CA SER A 438 -30.44 -13.84 1.06
C SER A 438 -30.84 -12.67 1.99
N LYS A 439 -31.01 -11.48 1.42
CA LYS A 439 -31.38 -10.29 2.18
C LYS A 439 -32.68 -10.52 2.96
N GLU A 440 -33.68 -11.10 2.30
CA GLU A 440 -35.04 -11.31 2.82
C GLU A 440 -35.03 -12.25 4.03
N LEU A 441 -34.20 -13.30 3.99
CA LEU A 441 -34.00 -14.21 5.12
C LEU A 441 -33.22 -13.54 6.26
N LEU A 442 -32.17 -12.78 5.94
CA LEU A 442 -31.42 -12.00 6.92
C LEU A 442 -32.28 -10.93 7.62
N GLU A 443 -33.28 -10.33 6.95
CA GLU A 443 -34.21 -9.37 7.56
C GLU A 443 -35.08 -10.05 8.63
N ILE A 444 -35.55 -11.28 8.39
CA ILE A 444 -36.33 -12.06 9.39
C ILE A 444 -35.47 -12.35 10.63
N PHE A 445 -34.26 -12.87 10.45
CA PHE A 445 -33.33 -13.12 11.57
C PHE A 445 -33.04 -11.83 12.35
N PHE A 446 -32.75 -10.74 11.63
CA PHE A 446 -32.29 -9.49 12.23
C PHE A 446 -33.39 -8.79 13.02
N GLU A 447 -34.60 -8.66 12.50
CA GLU A 447 -35.68 -7.98 13.24
C GLU A 447 -36.09 -8.80 14.49
N TYR A 448 -36.01 -10.14 14.47
CA TYR A 448 -36.26 -10.97 15.68
C TYR A 448 -35.12 -10.93 16.70
N TYR A 449 -33.86 -10.76 16.29
CA TYR A 449 -32.78 -10.41 17.21
C TYR A 449 -33.02 -9.04 17.89
N ILE A 450 -33.60 -8.09 17.15
CA ILE A 450 -33.92 -6.74 17.63
C ILE A 450 -35.12 -6.70 18.60
N GLU A 451 -36.13 -7.57 18.47
CA GLU A 451 -37.21 -7.63 19.46
C GLU A 451 -36.78 -8.27 20.80
N GLY A 452 -35.61 -8.93 20.85
CA GLY A 452 -34.95 -9.32 22.10
C GLY A 452 -33.96 -8.26 22.62
N ASP A 453 -32.73 -8.25 22.10
CA ASP A 453 -31.59 -7.45 22.58
C ASP A 453 -31.59 -5.99 22.04
N GLY A 454 -32.57 -5.64 21.21
CA GLY A 454 -32.61 -4.39 20.49
C GLY A 454 -33.29 -3.25 21.24
N HIS A 455 -33.02 -2.04 20.77
CA HIS A 455 -33.63 -0.82 21.26
C HIS A 455 -33.97 0.11 20.09
N ARG A 456 -35.26 0.30 19.86
CA ARG A 456 -35.83 1.20 18.85
C ARG A 456 -36.08 2.59 19.47
N TYR A 457 -35.44 3.64 18.96
CA TYR A 457 -35.37 4.94 19.62
C TYR A 457 -35.68 6.15 18.72
N GLY A 458 -35.91 7.30 19.37
CA GLY A 458 -36.31 8.56 18.75
C GLY A 458 -37.82 8.64 18.45
N ARG A 459 -38.35 9.85 18.25
CA ARG A 459 -39.80 10.12 18.09
C ARG A 459 -40.49 9.28 17.00
N SER A 460 -39.76 8.85 15.98
CA SER A 460 -40.27 8.03 14.87
C SER A 460 -39.98 6.53 15.01
N LYS A 461 -39.37 6.08 16.12
CA LYS A 461 -38.82 4.71 16.33
C LYS A 461 -37.86 4.20 15.22
N LYS A 462 -37.40 5.07 14.31
CA LYS A 462 -36.47 4.73 13.19
C LYS A 462 -34.99 4.69 13.58
N GLY A 463 -34.63 5.11 14.81
CA GLY A 463 -33.30 4.87 15.36
C GLY A 463 -33.21 3.45 15.90
N LEU A 464 -32.10 2.75 15.64
CA LEU A 464 -31.96 1.33 15.97
C LEU A 464 -30.57 1.02 16.54
N SER A 465 -30.55 0.28 17.64
CA SER A 465 -29.33 -0.20 18.28
C SER A 465 -29.55 -1.54 18.99
N ALA A 466 -28.48 -2.27 19.29
CA ALA A 466 -28.48 -3.43 20.18
C ALA A 466 -27.23 -3.40 21.07
N THR A 467 -27.25 -4.06 22.24
CA THR A 467 -26.10 -4.13 23.15
C THR A 467 -25.68 -5.57 23.39
N THR A 468 -24.38 -5.88 23.32
CA THR A 468 -23.87 -7.23 23.63
C THR A 468 -22.50 -7.16 24.31
N ILE A 469 -22.14 -8.19 25.07
CA ILE A 469 -20.78 -8.39 25.59
C ILE A 469 -19.93 -9.32 24.70
N SER A 470 -20.51 -9.96 23.68
CA SER A 470 -19.74 -10.76 22.73
C SER A 470 -19.13 -9.90 21.63
N ILE A 471 -17.81 -9.99 21.49
CA ILE A 471 -17.04 -9.33 20.43
C ILE A 471 -17.40 -9.91 19.05
N GLN A 472 -17.69 -11.20 18.97
CA GLN A 472 -18.00 -11.87 17.70
C GLN A 472 -19.41 -11.53 17.22
N LEU A 473 -20.44 -11.66 18.07
CA LEU A 473 -21.81 -11.26 17.74
C LEU A 473 -21.91 -9.78 17.32
N ARG A 474 -21.18 -8.89 18.00
CA ARG A 474 -21.06 -7.46 17.62
C ARG A 474 -20.57 -7.27 16.18
N ASP A 475 -19.64 -8.11 15.74
CA ASP A 475 -18.98 -8.03 14.43
C ASP A 475 -19.80 -8.74 13.34
N ASP A 476 -20.43 -9.87 13.68
CA ASP A 476 -21.40 -10.58 12.84
C ASP A 476 -22.63 -9.70 12.53
N LEU A 477 -23.17 -8.99 13.54
CA LEU A 477 -24.26 -8.03 13.35
C LEU A 477 -23.84 -6.84 12.48
N GLN A 478 -22.56 -6.44 12.50
CA GLN A 478 -22.03 -5.41 11.61
C GLN A 478 -21.89 -5.90 10.15
N GLU A 479 -21.56 -7.18 9.96
CA GLU A 479 -21.54 -7.84 8.64
C GLU A 479 -22.97 -8.00 8.09
N ILE A 480 -23.91 -8.51 8.88
CA ILE A 480 -25.32 -8.64 8.48
C ILE A 480 -25.90 -7.27 8.14
N ALA A 481 -25.60 -6.22 8.91
CA ALA A 481 -26.06 -4.87 8.59
C ALA A 481 -25.61 -4.41 7.19
N LEU A 482 -24.38 -4.70 6.75
CA LEU A 482 -23.95 -4.42 5.38
C LEU A 482 -24.78 -5.20 4.36
N LYS A 483 -24.99 -6.51 4.60
CA LYS A 483 -25.75 -7.40 3.72
C LYS A 483 -27.24 -7.03 3.62
N LEU A 484 -27.78 -6.38 4.64
CA LEU A 484 -29.13 -5.79 4.64
C LEU A 484 -29.24 -4.46 3.88
N GLY A 485 -28.15 -3.95 3.30
CA GLY A 485 -28.12 -2.61 2.71
C GLY A 485 -28.21 -1.50 3.75
N MET A 486 -27.71 -1.75 4.98
CA MET A 486 -27.54 -0.76 6.04
C MET A 486 -26.05 -0.52 6.31
N SER A 487 -25.74 0.36 7.26
CA SER A 487 -24.39 0.54 7.78
C SER A 487 -24.42 0.61 9.30
N ALA A 488 -23.76 -0.34 9.96
CA ALA A 488 -23.64 -0.39 11.40
C ALA A 488 -22.29 0.15 11.89
N TYR A 489 -22.26 0.82 13.04
CA TYR A 489 -21.02 1.10 13.78
C TYR A 489 -21.23 0.85 15.27
N TYR A 490 -20.19 0.45 15.99
CA TYR A 490 -20.26 0.21 17.42
C TYR A 490 -19.40 1.16 18.24
N LYS A 491 -19.68 1.22 19.54
CA LYS A 491 -18.82 1.83 20.56
C LYS A 491 -18.85 0.98 21.83
N LEU A 492 -17.86 1.16 22.68
CA LEU A 492 -17.90 0.69 24.07
C LEU A 492 -19.08 1.38 24.80
N HIS A 493 -19.87 0.60 25.52
CA HIS A 493 -21.00 1.04 26.33
C HIS A 493 -20.57 1.10 27.81
N ASN A 494 -20.42 -0.05 28.47
CA ASN A 494 -19.87 -0.16 29.83
C ASN A 494 -18.53 -0.90 29.81
N LYS A 495 -17.62 -0.52 30.72
CA LYS A 495 -16.36 -1.26 30.93
C LYS A 495 -16.58 -2.44 31.87
N LYS A 496 -15.78 -3.49 31.73
CA LYS A 496 -15.55 -4.47 32.79
C LYS A 496 -15.20 -3.75 34.09
N GLY A 497 -15.88 -4.11 35.17
CA GLY A 497 -15.75 -3.44 36.47
C GLY A 497 -16.75 -2.31 36.73
N THR A 498 -17.45 -1.78 35.71
CA THR A 498 -18.53 -0.79 35.92
C THR A 498 -19.58 -1.35 36.89
N LEU A 499 -19.91 -0.59 37.92
CA LEU A 499 -20.96 -0.93 38.88
C LEU A 499 -22.32 -0.49 38.34
N PHE A 500 -23.33 -1.35 38.47
CA PHE A 500 -24.72 -1.03 38.15
C PHE A 500 -25.66 -1.63 39.20
N ARG A 501 -26.79 -0.98 39.47
CA ARG A 501 -27.82 -1.52 40.38
C ARG A 501 -28.68 -2.55 39.65
N SER A 502 -29.31 -3.45 40.40
CA SER A 502 -30.31 -4.39 39.88
C SER A 502 -31.35 -3.71 38.96
N PRO A 503 -31.59 -4.22 37.74
CA PRO A 503 -32.74 -3.84 36.90
C PRO A 503 -34.09 -4.45 37.34
N GLY A 504 -34.12 -5.07 38.52
CA GLY A 504 -35.31 -5.63 39.17
C GLY A 504 -35.40 -5.19 40.64
N TYR A 505 -36.50 -5.58 41.30
CA TYR A 505 -36.99 -5.05 42.59
C TYR A 505 -35.96 -4.81 43.71
N ASP A 506 -34.88 -5.59 43.80
CA ASP A 506 -33.82 -5.36 44.78
C ASP A 506 -32.81 -4.29 44.32
N TYR A 507 -33.24 -3.03 44.33
CA TYR A 507 -32.40 -1.87 43.99
C TYR A 507 -31.20 -1.65 44.95
N LYS A 508 -31.09 -2.41 46.04
CA LYS A 508 -29.94 -2.36 46.97
C LYS A 508 -28.78 -3.22 46.47
N LYS A 509 -29.03 -4.26 45.66
CA LYS A 509 -27.97 -5.08 45.07
C LYS A 509 -27.22 -4.33 43.97
N ILE A 510 -25.92 -4.16 44.18
CA ILE A 510 -24.96 -3.60 43.22
C ILE A 510 -24.23 -4.75 42.54
N TYR A 511 -24.35 -4.84 41.23
CA TYR A 511 -23.66 -5.78 40.37
C TYR A 511 -22.43 -5.12 39.73
N ARG A 512 -21.47 -5.95 39.29
CA ARG A 512 -20.25 -5.53 38.60
C ARG A 512 -20.21 -6.12 37.20
N GLN A 513 -20.04 -5.28 36.19
CA GLN A 513 -19.95 -5.67 34.79
C GLN A 513 -18.78 -6.66 34.58
N SER A 514 -19.10 -7.87 34.07
CA SER A 514 -18.14 -8.99 33.97
C SER A 514 -17.16 -8.88 32.80
N ALA A 515 -17.59 -8.27 31.70
CA ALA A 515 -16.82 -8.02 30.48
C ALA A 515 -17.28 -6.70 29.83
N ASP A 516 -16.44 -6.08 29.00
CA ASP A 516 -16.79 -4.86 28.25
C ASP A 516 -18.04 -5.09 27.39
N SER A 517 -19.05 -4.23 27.53
CA SER A 517 -20.26 -4.26 26.70
C SER A 517 -20.16 -3.25 25.56
N TRP A 518 -20.71 -3.62 24.40
CA TRP A 518 -20.65 -2.87 23.15
C TRP A 518 -22.06 -2.55 22.71
N VAL A 519 -22.32 -1.31 22.31
CA VAL A 519 -23.58 -0.93 21.66
C VAL A 519 -23.32 -0.70 20.17
N ILE A 520 -24.05 -1.44 19.33
CA ILE A 520 -24.08 -1.31 17.88
C ILE A 520 -25.22 -0.36 17.51
N TYR A 521 -24.98 0.59 16.61
CA TYR A 521 -25.98 1.46 16.03
C TYR A 521 -26.17 1.13 14.54
N PHE A 522 -27.39 0.79 14.16
CA PHE A 522 -27.75 0.37 12.80
C PHE A 522 -28.37 1.55 12.05
N ILE A 523 -27.76 1.96 10.94
CA ILE A 523 -28.17 3.18 10.23
C ILE A 523 -28.68 2.83 8.84
N ARG A 524 -29.97 3.11 8.57
CA ARG A 524 -30.65 2.87 7.28
C ARG A 524 -30.32 3.90 6.18
N LYS A 525 -29.61 5.00 6.50
CA LYS A 525 -29.14 6.00 5.52
C LYS A 525 -27.63 5.96 5.39
N ASN A 526 -27.13 5.30 4.36
CA ASN A 526 -25.72 4.87 4.28
C ASN A 526 -24.78 5.90 3.64
N ILE A 527 -25.30 6.81 2.82
CA ILE A 527 -24.53 7.93 2.30
C ILE A 527 -24.20 8.87 3.47
N HIS A 528 -22.95 8.88 3.93
CA HIS A 528 -22.49 9.84 4.93
C HIS A 528 -21.85 11.05 4.23
N THR A 529 -22.52 12.19 4.33
CA THR A 529 -21.98 13.47 3.90
C THR A 529 -21.06 14.06 4.97
N VAL A 530 -19.82 14.38 4.58
CA VAL A 530 -18.91 15.23 5.35
C VAL A 530 -18.79 16.57 4.64
N LEU A 531 -19.11 17.65 5.34
CA LEU A 531 -18.95 19.03 4.88
C LEU A 531 -18.00 19.78 5.83
N PRO A 532 -17.14 20.70 5.36
CA PRO A 532 -16.26 21.49 6.23
C PRO A 532 -17.01 22.26 7.33
N SER A 533 -18.20 22.78 7.00
CA SER A 533 -19.12 23.39 7.98
C SER A 533 -19.55 22.42 9.08
N THR A 534 -19.78 21.14 8.76
CA THR A 534 -20.11 20.10 9.75
C THR A 534 -18.91 19.67 10.58
N ILE A 535 -17.68 19.73 10.03
CA ILE A 535 -16.45 19.49 10.81
C ILE A 535 -16.37 20.51 11.95
N LYS A 536 -16.45 21.81 11.63
CA LYS A 536 -16.45 22.91 12.61
C LYS A 536 -17.65 22.83 13.58
N LYS A 537 -18.87 22.67 13.06
CA LYS A 537 -20.12 22.66 13.87
C LYS A 537 -20.17 21.55 14.92
N TYR A 538 -19.66 20.35 14.61
CA TYR A 538 -19.77 19.18 15.50
C TYR A 538 -18.44 18.79 16.17
N LYS A 539 -17.40 19.63 16.07
CA LYS A 539 -16.04 19.37 16.57
C LYS A 539 -15.50 18.01 16.11
N TYR A 540 -15.75 17.66 14.84
CA TYR A 540 -15.14 16.49 14.21
C TYR A 540 -13.69 16.79 13.85
N VAL A 541 -12.92 15.76 13.53
CA VAL A 541 -11.51 15.89 13.15
C VAL A 541 -11.35 15.62 11.66
N GLU A 542 -10.81 16.59 10.94
CA GLU A 542 -10.20 16.39 9.63
C GLU A 542 -8.82 17.07 9.70
N SER A 543 -7.75 16.28 9.65
CA SER A 543 -6.41 16.76 10.03
C SER A 543 -5.30 15.90 9.41
N TRP A 544 -4.21 16.55 9.00
CA TRP A 544 -2.92 15.90 8.81
C TRP A 544 -2.32 15.57 10.18
N VAL A 545 -2.05 14.29 10.45
CA VAL A 545 -1.43 13.86 11.72
C VAL A 545 -0.10 13.19 11.51
N ASP A 546 0.84 13.44 12.42
CA ASP A 546 2.12 12.75 12.51
C ASP A 546 1.95 11.34 13.04
N PHE A 547 1.44 10.48 12.15
CA PHE A 547 1.45 9.04 12.36
C PHE A 547 2.87 8.49 12.24
N LYS A 548 3.09 7.47 13.07
CA LYS A 548 4.33 6.75 13.33
C LYS A 548 3.97 5.32 13.71
N ASP A 549 3.74 4.47 12.72
CA ASP A 549 3.42 3.05 12.91
C ASP A 549 3.48 2.26 11.59
N SER A 550 3.14 0.98 11.63
CA SER A 550 2.85 0.17 10.43
C SER A 550 1.66 0.72 9.62
N VAL A 551 1.82 0.94 8.32
CA VAL A 551 0.74 0.92 7.32
C VAL A 551 0.66 -0.42 6.59
N TYR A 552 -0.44 -0.64 5.87
CA TYR A 552 -0.80 -1.88 5.17
C TYR A 552 -1.75 -1.56 4.03
N CYS A 553 -1.94 -2.46 3.07
CA CYS A 553 -3.01 -2.40 2.09
C CYS A 553 -3.24 -3.80 1.49
N VAL A 554 -4.36 -4.01 0.80
CA VAL A 554 -4.50 -5.13 -0.13
C VAL A 554 -4.92 -4.61 -1.50
N THR A 555 -4.32 -5.15 -2.55
CA THR A 555 -4.82 -4.96 -3.92
C THR A 555 -5.84 -6.06 -4.22
N VAL A 556 -7.06 -5.66 -4.57
CA VAL A 556 -8.13 -6.56 -5.05
C VAL A 556 -8.47 -6.22 -6.52
N PRO A 557 -8.93 -7.18 -7.33
CA PRO A 557 -9.23 -6.97 -8.75
C PRO A 557 -10.13 -5.76 -9.08
N ASN A 558 -11.16 -5.47 -8.29
CA ASN A 558 -12.05 -4.31 -8.51
C ASN A 558 -11.61 -3.02 -7.79
N HIS A 559 -10.42 -3.00 -7.20
CA HIS A 559 -9.81 -1.88 -6.47
C HIS A 559 -10.57 -1.33 -5.25
N VAL A 560 -11.73 -1.88 -4.83
CA VAL A 560 -12.56 -1.33 -3.75
C VAL A 560 -12.79 -2.35 -2.64
N ILE A 561 -12.42 -2.00 -1.40
CA ILE A 561 -12.50 -2.88 -0.22
C ILE A 561 -13.34 -2.28 0.91
N TYR A 562 -14.03 -3.13 1.68
CA TYR A 562 -14.76 -2.74 2.89
C TYR A 562 -13.84 -2.75 4.10
N VAL A 563 -13.58 -1.56 4.65
CA VAL A 563 -12.68 -1.35 5.77
C VAL A 563 -13.42 -0.77 6.97
N ARG A 564 -12.94 -1.02 8.19
CA ARG A 564 -13.39 -0.31 9.40
C ARG A 564 -12.20 0.13 10.23
N ARG A 565 -12.42 1.17 11.02
CA ARG A 565 -11.46 1.65 12.00
C ARG A 565 -12.18 2.02 13.28
N ASN A 566 -11.69 1.56 14.43
CA ASN A 566 -12.34 1.75 15.73
C ASN A 566 -13.84 1.38 15.74
N GLY A 567 -14.23 0.35 14.97
CA GLY A 567 -15.63 -0.11 14.83
C GLY A 567 -16.52 0.67 13.85
N ILE A 568 -15.97 1.62 13.09
CA ILE A 568 -16.69 2.44 12.11
C ILE A 568 -16.27 2.03 10.69
N PRO A 569 -17.14 1.39 9.89
CA PRO A 569 -16.80 0.88 8.55
C PRO A 569 -16.98 1.92 7.43
N LEU A 570 -16.50 1.65 6.21
CA LEU A 570 -16.80 2.31 4.91
C LEU A 570 -16.13 1.57 3.72
N TRP A 571 -16.45 1.96 2.48
CA TRP A 571 -15.73 1.54 1.27
C TRP A 571 -14.50 2.42 0.98
N CYS A 572 -13.39 1.84 0.48
CA CYS A 572 -12.12 2.52 0.26
C CYS A 572 -11.23 1.80 -0.81
N GLY A 573 -10.13 2.40 -1.30
CA GLY A 573 -9.35 1.93 -2.49
C GLY A 573 -7.89 1.46 -2.24
N ASN A 574 -7.06 1.34 -3.30
CA ASN A 574 -5.68 0.79 -3.24
C ASN A 574 -4.60 1.54 -4.11
N SER A 575 -3.37 1.00 -4.13
CA SER A 575 -2.10 1.69 -4.47
C SER A 575 -1.06 0.82 -5.23
N ASP A 576 -0.26 1.39 -6.17
CA ASP A 576 0.93 0.79 -6.86
C ASP A 576 1.56 1.77 -7.90
N PRO A 577 2.76 1.51 -8.51
CA PRO A 577 3.40 2.32 -9.57
C PRO A 577 2.73 2.19 -10.94
N ALA A 578 1.49 1.73 -10.93
CA ALA A 578 0.66 1.60 -12.10
C ALA A 578 0.57 2.89 -12.92
N MET A 579 1.00 4.05 -12.40
CA MET A 579 1.08 5.33 -13.13
C MET A 579 1.67 5.21 -14.54
N ASN A 580 2.68 4.36 -14.78
CA ASN A 580 3.19 4.08 -16.14
C ASN A 580 2.33 3.05 -16.89
N TRP A 581 1.93 1.98 -16.21
CA TRP A 581 1.06 0.93 -16.75
C TRP A 581 -0.33 1.47 -17.20
N ARG A 582 -0.71 2.67 -16.72
CA ARG A 582 -1.87 3.45 -17.16
C ARG A 582 -1.79 3.96 -18.61
N VAL A 583 -0.63 3.89 -19.26
CA VAL A 583 -0.38 4.44 -20.59
C VAL A 583 0.04 3.30 -21.53
N SER A 584 -0.90 2.78 -22.32
CA SER A 584 -0.69 1.57 -23.15
C SER A 584 0.45 1.68 -24.16
N LYS A 585 0.77 2.90 -24.60
CA LYS A 585 1.93 3.19 -25.47
C LYS A 585 3.26 2.75 -24.85
N LEU A 586 3.34 2.64 -23.51
CA LEU A 586 4.54 2.24 -22.78
C LEU A 586 4.70 0.71 -22.65
N ASP A 587 3.71 -0.10 -23.01
CA ASP A 587 3.81 -1.58 -22.93
C ASP A 587 4.96 -2.16 -23.78
N LYS A 588 5.39 -1.44 -24.83
CA LYS A 588 6.50 -1.82 -25.71
C LYS A 588 7.85 -1.26 -25.25
N ILE A 589 7.88 -0.52 -24.13
CA ILE A 589 9.00 0.25 -23.63
C ILE A 589 9.41 -0.35 -22.26
N THR A 590 10.69 -0.63 -22.11
CA THR A 590 11.24 -1.29 -20.91
C THR A 590 11.32 -0.29 -19.76
N LEU A 591 10.69 -0.58 -18.63
CA LEU A 591 10.90 0.26 -17.46
C LEU A 591 12.26 -0.10 -16.80
N ILE A 592 13.13 0.90 -16.65
CA ILE A 592 14.42 0.91 -15.97
C ILE A 592 14.35 1.90 -14.79
N SER A 593 15.39 1.97 -13.95
CA SER A 593 15.52 3.02 -12.93
C SER A 593 16.98 3.30 -12.62
N ASN A 594 17.35 4.57 -12.42
CA ASN A 594 18.76 5.02 -12.34
C ASN A 594 18.90 6.17 -11.36
N SER A 595 20.07 6.32 -10.75
CA SER A 595 20.17 7.22 -9.60
C SER A 595 20.02 8.71 -9.93
N ASP A 596 20.42 9.24 -11.08
CA ASP A 596 20.68 10.68 -11.27
C ASP A 596 21.58 11.23 -10.14
N SER A 597 22.64 10.47 -9.85
CA SER A 597 23.53 10.81 -8.73
C SER A 597 24.47 11.95 -9.07
N HIS A 598 24.51 12.92 -8.15
CA HIS A 598 25.42 14.07 -8.14
C HIS A 598 26.48 13.95 -7.02
N SER A 599 26.56 12.81 -6.30
CA SER A 599 27.62 12.57 -5.30
C SER A 599 27.86 11.06 -5.05
N PRO A 600 29.09 10.60 -4.74
CA PRO A 600 29.40 9.17 -4.83
C PRO A 600 28.56 8.27 -3.91
N GLN A 601 28.21 8.75 -2.72
CA GLN A 601 27.38 8.03 -1.74
C GLN A 601 25.90 7.86 -2.15
N LYS A 602 25.42 8.56 -3.19
CA LYS A 602 24.04 8.49 -3.69
C LYS A 602 23.88 7.73 -5.02
N ILE A 603 24.96 7.18 -5.60
CA ILE A 603 24.84 6.19 -6.68
C ILE A 603 24.06 4.96 -6.17
N GLY A 604 23.26 4.34 -7.02
CA GLY A 604 22.41 3.22 -6.63
C GLY A 604 21.26 3.57 -5.67
N ARG A 605 20.90 4.85 -5.48
CA ARG A 605 19.61 5.19 -4.82
C ARG A 605 18.42 4.64 -5.63
N GLU A 606 18.62 4.54 -6.94
CA GLU A 606 17.85 3.75 -7.90
C GLU A 606 18.84 3.01 -8.82
N ALA A 607 18.43 1.84 -9.32
CA ALA A 607 19.28 0.98 -10.16
C ALA A 607 18.47 -0.12 -10.88
N ASN A 608 19.16 -0.93 -11.68
CA ASN A 608 18.60 -2.02 -12.47
C ASN A 608 19.20 -3.36 -12.03
N ILE A 609 18.37 -4.38 -11.81
CA ILE A 609 18.80 -5.75 -11.52
C ILE A 609 18.71 -6.60 -12.78
N PHE A 610 19.84 -7.15 -13.18
CA PHE A 610 19.96 -8.12 -14.26
C PHE A 610 20.37 -9.50 -13.72
N GLU A 611 19.99 -10.55 -14.44
CA GLU A 611 20.42 -11.92 -14.19
C GLU A 611 20.97 -12.54 -15.48
N GLY A 612 22.14 -13.17 -15.40
CA GLY A 612 22.79 -13.74 -16.56
C GLY A 612 24.13 -14.42 -16.28
N ARG A 613 24.90 -14.61 -17.36
CA ARG A 613 26.27 -15.15 -17.35
C ARG A 613 27.25 -14.29 -18.15
N GLU A 614 26.79 -13.61 -19.19
CA GLU A 614 27.62 -12.72 -20.01
C GLU A 614 27.48 -11.26 -19.56
N MET A 615 28.61 -10.55 -19.44
CA MET A 615 28.68 -9.14 -19.10
C MET A 615 29.41 -8.39 -20.22
N SER A 616 28.68 -7.60 -21.00
CA SER A 616 29.21 -6.79 -22.10
C SER A 616 28.23 -5.67 -22.45
N TYR A 617 28.69 -4.66 -23.18
CA TYR A 617 27.83 -3.58 -23.67
C TYR A 617 26.66 -4.12 -24.50
N GLN A 618 26.93 -5.05 -25.43
CA GLN A 618 25.89 -5.65 -26.27
C GLN A 618 24.86 -6.40 -25.43
N LYS A 619 25.25 -7.16 -24.40
CA LYS A 619 24.29 -7.93 -23.59
C LYS A 619 23.47 -7.07 -22.64
N ILE A 620 24.05 -6.01 -22.07
CA ILE A 620 23.30 -5.04 -21.24
C ILE A 620 22.28 -4.28 -22.10
N THR A 621 22.70 -3.80 -23.27
CA THR A 621 21.80 -3.06 -24.18
C THR A 621 20.73 -3.97 -24.82
N GLU A 622 21.05 -5.21 -25.17
CA GLU A 622 20.09 -6.24 -25.60
C GLU A 622 19.04 -6.52 -24.50
N ALA A 623 19.48 -6.70 -23.26
CA ALA A 623 18.60 -6.93 -22.11
C ALA A 623 17.65 -5.75 -21.83
N ILE A 624 18.11 -4.50 -22.00
CA ILE A 624 17.26 -3.29 -21.91
C ILE A 624 16.31 -3.20 -23.11
N ARG A 625 16.80 -3.41 -24.35
CA ARG A 625 15.99 -3.37 -25.59
C ARG A 625 14.82 -4.37 -25.52
N LEU A 626 15.04 -5.57 -25.00
CA LEU A 626 14.01 -6.61 -24.84
C LEU A 626 13.15 -6.40 -23.58
N GLY A 627 13.77 -6.07 -22.44
CA GLY A 627 13.10 -5.94 -21.14
C GLY A 627 12.38 -7.23 -20.72
N ALA A 628 11.14 -7.10 -20.26
CA ALA A 628 10.24 -8.21 -19.94
C ALA A 628 10.09 -9.26 -21.05
N ARG A 629 10.35 -8.89 -22.31
CA ARG A 629 10.21 -9.77 -23.49
C ARG A 629 11.43 -10.67 -23.71
N ALA A 630 12.49 -10.54 -22.90
CA ALA A 630 13.70 -11.34 -23.05
C ALA A 630 13.43 -12.84 -22.79
N PRO A 631 13.67 -13.73 -23.78
CA PRO A 631 13.44 -15.16 -23.60
C PRO A 631 14.35 -15.74 -22.51
N GLN A 632 13.94 -16.84 -21.88
CA GLN A 632 14.75 -17.47 -20.81
C GLN A 632 16.14 -17.93 -21.27
N SER A 633 16.33 -18.16 -22.58
CA SER A 633 17.61 -18.50 -23.20
C SER A 633 18.55 -17.31 -23.40
N ASN A 634 18.12 -16.07 -23.13
CA ASN A 634 18.99 -14.90 -23.28
C ASN A 634 20.09 -14.91 -22.19
N PRO A 635 21.38 -14.79 -22.55
CA PRO A 635 22.50 -14.86 -21.60
C PRO A 635 22.57 -13.70 -20.58
N LEU A 636 21.80 -12.62 -20.76
CA LEU A 636 21.57 -11.58 -19.75
C LEU A 636 20.15 -11.02 -19.86
N ARG A 637 19.42 -10.91 -18.76
CA ARG A 637 18.05 -10.39 -18.73
C ARG A 637 17.89 -9.34 -17.65
N LEU A 638 17.20 -8.24 -17.94
CA LEU A 638 16.70 -7.31 -16.93
C LEU A 638 15.54 -8.00 -16.18
N THR A 639 15.62 -8.12 -14.86
CA THR A 639 14.63 -8.86 -14.05
C THR A 639 13.81 -7.98 -13.11
N SER A 640 14.37 -6.86 -12.62
CA SER A 640 13.61 -5.84 -11.88
C SER A 640 14.35 -4.51 -11.81
N THR A 641 13.63 -3.45 -11.43
CA THR A 641 14.20 -2.15 -11.02
C THR A 641 14.30 -2.02 -9.50
N LEU A 642 15.20 -1.16 -9.04
CA LEU A 642 15.28 -0.61 -7.69
C LEU A 642 14.90 0.88 -7.77
N GLU A 643 13.83 1.26 -7.07
CA GLU A 643 13.26 2.61 -7.09
C GLU A 643 13.36 3.25 -5.69
N PHE A 644 13.32 4.59 -5.60
CA PHE A 644 12.90 5.28 -4.36
C PHE A 644 11.36 5.35 -4.32
N PHE A 645 10.80 6.18 -3.43
CA PHE A 645 9.36 6.43 -3.37
C PHE A 645 9.07 7.82 -3.99
N PRO A 646 8.37 7.91 -5.13
CA PRO A 646 8.35 9.10 -6.01
C PRO A 646 7.62 10.28 -5.38
N GLU A 647 6.89 10.06 -4.29
CA GLU A 647 6.33 11.07 -3.43
C GLU A 647 7.45 11.92 -2.79
N GLU A 648 8.68 11.43 -2.63
CA GLU A 648 9.82 12.31 -2.33
C GLU A 648 10.09 13.32 -3.45
N GLY A 649 9.69 13.01 -4.68
CA GLY A 649 9.82 13.87 -5.85
C GLY A 649 9.23 15.27 -5.63
N LYS A 650 10.11 16.27 -5.73
CA LYS A 650 9.85 17.73 -5.64
C LYS A 650 8.58 18.25 -6.32
N TYR A 651 8.11 17.55 -7.34
CA TYR A 651 6.96 17.95 -8.17
C TYR A 651 6.06 16.73 -8.45
N HIS A 652 5.96 15.80 -7.49
CA HIS A 652 5.07 14.64 -7.61
C HIS A 652 3.63 15.11 -7.88
N TYR A 653 3.19 16.14 -7.14
CA TYR A 653 1.87 16.75 -7.25
C TYR A 653 1.90 18.22 -7.70
N ASP A 654 0.72 18.72 -8.07
CA ASP A 654 0.50 20.13 -8.36
C ASP A 654 0.61 20.97 -7.08
N GLY A 655 0.96 22.25 -7.20
CA GLY A 655 0.95 23.10 -6.01
C GLY A 655 1.36 24.56 -6.18
N HIS A 656 1.42 25.24 -5.04
CA HIS A 656 1.94 26.61 -4.90
C HIS A 656 2.51 26.78 -3.48
N ARG A 657 3.83 26.58 -3.34
CA ARG A 657 4.62 26.52 -2.09
C ARG A 657 4.40 27.72 -1.20
N ASN A 658 4.38 28.91 -1.79
CA ASN A 658 4.20 30.18 -1.08
C ASN A 658 2.84 30.28 -0.36
N CYS A 659 1.84 29.50 -0.80
CA CYS A 659 0.55 29.36 -0.12
C CYS A 659 0.35 27.98 0.54
N LYS A 660 1.37 27.11 0.50
CA LYS A 660 1.36 25.72 0.98
C LYS A 660 0.17 24.92 0.43
N ILE A 661 -0.16 25.17 -0.84
CA ILE A 661 -1.19 24.43 -1.58
C ILE A 661 -0.53 23.23 -2.26
N VAL A 662 -1.11 22.05 -2.02
CA VAL A 662 -0.77 20.76 -2.63
C VAL A 662 -2.07 20.24 -3.25
N PHE A 663 -2.08 19.93 -4.55
CA PHE A 663 -3.30 19.61 -5.30
C PHE A 663 -3.15 18.41 -6.25
N SER A 664 -4.29 17.80 -6.56
CA SER A 664 -4.42 16.71 -7.51
C SER A 664 -4.60 17.11 -8.97
N PRO A 665 -4.37 16.18 -9.91
CA PRO A 665 -4.80 16.29 -11.30
C PRO A 665 -6.23 16.83 -11.46
N ALA A 666 -7.17 16.19 -10.77
CA ALA A 666 -8.59 16.50 -10.80
C ALA A 666 -8.99 17.68 -9.90
N GLU A 667 -8.10 18.20 -9.05
CA GLU A 667 -8.36 19.39 -8.22
C GLU A 667 -7.87 20.64 -8.94
N THR A 668 -6.65 20.59 -9.48
CA THR A 668 -6.10 21.58 -10.39
C THR A 668 -7.07 21.77 -11.57
N LYS A 669 -7.61 20.70 -12.14
CA LYS A 669 -8.70 20.76 -13.15
C LYS A 669 -10.00 21.40 -12.63
N GLN A 670 -10.42 21.16 -11.38
CA GLN A 670 -11.56 21.85 -10.75
C GLN A 670 -11.31 23.36 -10.58
N HIS A 671 -10.08 23.72 -10.22
CA HIS A 671 -9.65 25.11 -9.99
C HIS A 671 -9.13 25.80 -11.26
N LYS A 672 -9.36 25.22 -12.45
CA LYS A 672 -8.91 25.74 -13.77
C LYS A 672 -7.40 26.06 -13.80
N ASN A 673 -6.61 25.24 -13.13
CA ASN A 673 -5.16 25.37 -12.94
C ASN A 673 -4.71 26.58 -12.11
N MET A 674 -5.61 27.22 -11.34
CA MET A 674 -5.32 28.43 -10.54
C MET A 674 -5.28 28.14 -9.03
N CYS A 675 -4.33 28.73 -8.33
CA CYS A 675 -4.19 28.69 -6.88
C CYS A 675 -5.30 29.54 -6.23
N PRO A 676 -6.16 28.97 -5.36
CA PRO A 676 -7.33 29.67 -4.82
C PRO A 676 -6.98 30.74 -3.77
N VAL A 677 -5.72 30.81 -3.31
CA VAL A 677 -5.26 31.76 -2.28
C VAL A 677 -4.77 33.08 -2.89
N CYS A 678 -4.06 33.01 -4.03
CA CYS A 678 -3.40 34.17 -4.65
C CYS A 678 -3.86 34.47 -6.07
N GLY A 679 -4.75 33.65 -6.67
CA GLY A 679 -5.24 33.82 -8.03
C GLY A 679 -4.19 33.62 -9.13
N ARG A 680 -2.99 33.11 -8.80
CA ARG A 680 -1.91 32.79 -9.76
C ARG A 680 -2.03 31.33 -10.23
N PRO A 681 -1.47 30.94 -11.39
CA PRO A 681 -1.40 29.55 -11.79
C PRO A 681 -0.70 28.65 -10.75
N LEU A 682 -1.08 27.37 -10.72
CA LEU A 682 -0.40 26.32 -9.99
C LEU A 682 0.77 25.77 -10.82
N THR A 683 1.84 25.36 -10.13
CA THR A 683 2.87 24.51 -10.72
C THR A 683 2.26 23.13 -10.97
N ILE A 684 2.35 22.60 -12.19
CA ILE A 684 1.73 21.34 -12.60
C ILE A 684 2.71 20.17 -12.41
N GLY A 685 2.37 19.21 -11.56
CA GLY A 685 3.21 18.08 -11.17
C GLY A 685 3.06 16.83 -12.04
N VAL A 686 3.94 15.86 -11.76
CA VAL A 686 4.05 14.52 -12.38
C VAL A 686 2.68 13.86 -12.56
N MET A 687 1.90 13.74 -11.49
CA MET A 687 0.66 12.96 -11.52
C MET A 687 -0.44 13.58 -12.38
N ASN A 688 -0.44 14.91 -12.57
CA ASN A 688 -1.41 15.59 -13.43
C ASN A 688 -1.19 15.22 -14.91
N ARG A 689 0.09 15.14 -15.27
CA ARG A 689 0.52 14.75 -16.60
C ARG A 689 0.36 13.26 -16.89
N VAL A 690 0.53 12.39 -15.88
CA VAL A 690 0.10 10.98 -15.98
C VAL A 690 -1.40 10.90 -16.29
N GLU A 691 -2.23 11.66 -15.58
CA GLU A 691 -3.69 11.67 -15.78
C GLU A 691 -4.09 12.17 -17.17
N GLU A 692 -3.32 13.07 -17.78
CA GLU A 692 -3.53 13.58 -19.13
C GLU A 692 -3.23 12.54 -20.24
N LEU A 693 -2.20 11.70 -20.04
CA LEU A 693 -1.76 10.71 -21.03
C LEU A 693 -2.30 9.29 -20.77
N ALA A 694 -2.96 9.05 -19.64
CA ALA A 694 -3.50 7.74 -19.26
C ALA A 694 -4.69 7.31 -20.13
N ASP A 695 -4.57 6.14 -20.75
CA ASP A 695 -5.64 5.44 -21.47
C ASP A 695 -6.26 4.29 -20.64
N ARG A 696 -5.72 4.02 -19.44
CA ARG A 696 -6.15 2.95 -18.53
C ARG A 696 -6.38 3.44 -17.08
N PRO A 697 -7.22 2.75 -16.31
CA PRO A 697 -7.55 3.11 -14.93
C PRO A 697 -6.35 2.99 -13.98
N SER A 698 -6.30 3.85 -12.97
CA SER A 698 -5.24 3.91 -11.97
C SER A 698 -5.23 2.67 -11.06
N GLY A 699 -4.33 1.74 -11.36
CA GLY A 699 -4.20 0.44 -10.70
C GLY A 699 -3.99 -0.75 -11.65
N PHE A 700 -4.14 -0.53 -12.97
CA PHE A 700 -3.84 -1.53 -13.99
C PHE A 700 -2.40 -2.05 -13.92
N SER A 701 -2.19 -3.35 -14.21
CA SER A 701 -0.88 -4.00 -14.24
C SER A 701 -0.81 -4.97 -15.44
N PRO A 702 0.18 -4.85 -16.35
CA PRO A 702 0.29 -5.70 -17.53
C PRO A 702 0.75 -7.11 -17.15
N LYS A 703 0.20 -8.13 -17.82
CA LYS A 703 0.66 -9.52 -17.66
C LYS A 703 2.10 -9.65 -18.17
N GLY A 704 3.01 -10.06 -17.30
CA GLY A 704 4.42 -10.26 -17.65
C GLY A 704 5.28 -8.99 -17.66
N GLY A 705 4.77 -7.83 -17.19
CA GLY A 705 5.60 -6.63 -17.02
C GLY A 705 6.70 -6.82 -15.97
N LEU A 706 7.78 -6.02 -16.07
CA LEU A 706 8.87 -6.05 -15.10
C LEU A 706 8.40 -5.61 -13.70
N PRO A 707 8.77 -6.33 -12.63
CA PRO A 707 8.58 -5.90 -11.25
C PRO A 707 9.63 -4.87 -10.81
N PHE A 708 9.36 -4.23 -9.68
CA PHE A 708 10.17 -3.17 -9.08
C PHE A 708 10.24 -3.36 -7.55
N LEU A 709 11.40 -3.08 -6.97
CA LEU A 709 11.60 -3.04 -5.52
C LEU A 709 11.75 -1.58 -5.09
N SER A 710 11.40 -1.25 -3.85
CA SER A 710 11.50 0.12 -3.33
C SER A 710 12.41 0.11 -2.11
N LEU A 711 13.44 0.96 -2.11
CA LEU A 711 14.52 0.94 -1.12
C LEU A 711 14.69 2.30 -0.41
N ILE A 712 15.57 2.29 0.59
CA ILE A 712 16.20 3.46 1.22
C ILE A 712 17.70 3.16 1.33
N PRO A 713 18.60 4.13 1.09
CA PRO A 713 20.03 3.98 1.39
C PRO A 713 20.30 3.54 2.84
N LEU A 714 21.22 2.60 3.04
CA LEU A 714 21.51 2.02 4.37
C LEU A 714 21.94 3.08 5.41
N GLU A 715 22.63 4.15 4.99
CA GLU A 715 22.98 5.28 5.87
C GLU A 715 21.76 5.99 6.48
N GLU A 716 20.64 6.06 5.76
CA GLU A 716 19.38 6.66 6.23
C GLU A 716 18.61 5.68 7.12
N ILE A 717 18.73 4.37 6.86
CA ILE A 717 18.24 3.32 7.77
C ILE A 717 18.93 3.41 9.13
N ILE A 718 20.27 3.47 9.14
CA ILE A 718 21.07 3.56 10.36
C ILE A 718 20.84 4.90 11.07
N ALA A 719 20.73 6.01 10.34
CA ALA A 719 20.40 7.32 10.92
C ALA A 719 19.05 7.30 11.65
N ASP A 720 18.00 6.79 11.01
CA ASP A 720 16.67 6.74 11.63
C ASP A 720 16.59 5.69 12.74
N ALA A 721 17.33 4.57 12.62
CA ALA A 721 17.48 3.54 13.65
C ALA A 721 18.22 4.07 14.89
N PHE A 722 19.17 5.00 14.77
CA PHE A 722 19.78 5.65 15.94
C PHE A 722 19.01 6.90 16.40
N GLY A 723 18.16 7.47 15.55
CA GLY A 723 17.52 8.77 15.78
C GLY A 723 18.48 9.94 15.64
N LEU A 724 19.49 9.79 14.78
CA LEU A 724 20.53 10.76 14.49
C LEU A 724 20.35 11.33 13.07
N GLY A 725 21.14 12.35 12.75
CA GLY A 725 21.32 12.76 11.36
C GLY A 725 22.22 11.78 10.59
N VAL A 726 21.96 11.65 9.28
CA VAL A 726 22.91 11.06 8.32
C VAL A 726 24.24 11.82 8.41
N GLY A 727 25.37 11.12 8.27
CA GLY A 727 26.71 11.71 8.38
C GLY A 727 27.20 11.98 9.82
N THR A 728 26.43 11.62 10.85
CA THR A 728 26.95 11.64 12.24
C THR A 728 27.94 10.48 12.48
N LYS A 729 28.98 10.70 13.29
CA LYS A 729 30.06 9.72 13.55
C LYS A 729 29.59 8.33 14.03
N GLY A 730 28.41 8.25 14.67
CA GLY A 730 27.82 6.97 15.08
C GLY A 730 27.19 6.19 13.92
N VAL A 731 26.52 6.90 13.00
CA VAL A 731 25.91 6.34 11.78
C VAL A 731 26.98 5.89 10.80
N ASP A 732 27.98 6.75 10.57
CA ASP A 732 29.15 6.49 9.73
C ASP A 732 29.91 5.23 10.20
N ARG A 733 30.14 5.07 11.51
CA ARG A 733 30.80 3.87 12.05
C ARG A 733 29.99 2.59 11.78
N GLU A 734 28.72 2.53 12.18
CA GLU A 734 27.92 1.32 12.00
C GLU A 734 27.74 0.96 10.51
N TYR A 735 27.65 1.96 9.64
CA TYR A 735 27.62 1.77 8.19
C TYR A 735 28.90 1.06 7.72
N ARG A 736 30.08 1.55 8.12
CA ARG A 736 31.38 0.94 7.80
C ARG A 736 31.50 -0.49 8.35
N ASP A 737 31.10 -0.71 9.61
CA ASP A 737 31.14 -2.03 10.26
C ASP A 737 30.26 -3.05 9.53
N LEU A 738 29.05 -2.66 9.15
CA LEU A 738 28.13 -3.49 8.35
C LEU A 738 28.65 -3.78 6.95
N ILE A 739 29.19 -2.76 6.27
CA ILE A 739 29.76 -2.89 4.92
C ILE A 739 30.97 -3.84 4.91
N ASN A 740 31.80 -3.85 5.96
CA ASN A 740 32.86 -4.86 6.11
C ASN A 740 32.30 -6.26 6.36
N LYS A 741 31.26 -6.40 7.18
CA LYS A 741 30.73 -7.72 7.59
C LYS A 741 29.91 -8.42 6.50
N PHE A 742 29.28 -7.67 5.60
CA PHE A 742 28.47 -8.19 4.48
C PHE A 742 29.03 -7.85 3.09
N GLY A 743 30.13 -7.12 3.03
CA GLY A 743 30.87 -6.77 1.82
C GLY A 743 30.37 -5.55 1.05
N ASN A 744 29.05 -5.33 0.95
CA ASN A 744 28.43 -4.21 0.23
C ASN A 744 26.97 -3.94 0.60
N GLU A 745 26.47 -2.74 0.28
CA GLU A 745 25.17 -2.21 0.67
C GLU A 745 23.99 -2.99 0.08
N PHE A 746 24.00 -3.33 -1.21
CA PHE A 746 22.90 -4.09 -1.81
C PHE A 746 22.81 -5.53 -1.28
N ASN A 747 23.94 -6.17 -0.93
CA ASN A 747 23.89 -7.45 -0.23
C ASN A 747 23.17 -7.31 1.12
N ILE A 748 23.44 -6.23 1.87
CA ILE A 748 22.76 -5.89 3.13
C ILE A 748 21.29 -5.56 2.89
N LEU A 749 20.95 -4.76 1.87
CA LEU A 749 19.59 -4.29 1.61
C LEU A 749 18.68 -5.33 0.96
N LEU A 750 19.21 -6.30 0.20
CA LEU A 750 18.40 -7.27 -0.56
C LEU A 750 18.53 -8.71 -0.04
N ASN A 751 19.76 -9.19 0.17
CA ASN A 751 20.05 -10.63 0.18
C ASN A 751 20.33 -11.21 1.58
N ALA A 752 21.10 -10.53 2.43
CA ALA A 752 21.51 -11.00 3.76
C ALA A 752 20.31 -11.43 4.62
N SER A 753 20.31 -12.61 5.22
CA SER A 753 19.15 -13.08 5.99
C SER A 753 18.99 -12.33 7.31
N LYS A 754 17.77 -12.32 7.87
CA LYS A 754 17.48 -11.71 9.17
C LYS A 754 18.42 -12.23 10.27
N ASN A 755 18.65 -13.55 10.31
CA ASN A 755 19.50 -14.21 11.30
C ASN A 755 20.97 -13.77 11.20
N GLU A 756 21.45 -13.40 10.02
CA GLU A 756 22.80 -12.87 9.85
C GLU A 756 22.87 -11.40 10.28
N LEU A 757 21.88 -10.59 9.90
CA LEU A 757 21.77 -9.18 10.33
C LEU A 757 21.72 -9.04 11.85
N GLU A 758 20.92 -9.85 12.54
CA GLU A 758 20.82 -9.88 14.01
C GLU A 758 22.12 -10.34 14.71
N ARG A 759 23.01 -11.05 14.00
CA ARG A 759 24.37 -11.41 14.47
C ARG A 759 25.44 -10.40 14.05
N ALA A 760 25.08 -9.32 13.36
CA ALA A 760 26.02 -8.43 12.68
C ALA A 760 25.95 -6.97 13.08
N THR A 761 24.77 -6.48 13.48
CA THR A 761 24.54 -5.08 13.84
C THR A 761 23.56 -5.00 15.02
N LYS A 762 23.36 -3.80 15.59
CA LYS A 762 22.39 -3.61 16.67
C LYS A 762 20.98 -4.04 16.23
N PRO A 763 20.13 -4.61 17.11
CA PRO A 763 18.83 -5.13 16.71
C PRO A 763 17.91 -4.09 16.04
N GLU A 764 18.03 -2.81 16.39
CA GLU A 764 17.35 -1.69 15.71
C GLU A 764 17.74 -1.55 14.23
N VAL A 765 19.00 -1.76 13.85
CA VAL A 765 19.45 -1.61 12.46
C VAL A 765 19.06 -2.84 11.64
N ALA A 766 19.19 -4.04 12.19
CA ALA A 766 18.72 -5.28 11.57
C ALA A 766 17.21 -5.22 11.29
N GLU A 767 16.40 -4.80 12.27
CA GLU A 767 14.97 -4.51 12.12
C GLU A 767 14.72 -3.42 11.05
N GLY A 768 15.58 -2.40 10.96
CA GLY A 768 15.46 -1.31 9.98
C GLY A 768 15.64 -1.76 8.54
N ILE A 769 16.59 -2.66 8.30
CA ILE A 769 16.88 -3.24 6.98
C ILE A 769 15.73 -4.17 6.56
N ILE A 770 15.30 -5.06 7.46
CA ILE A 770 14.14 -5.95 7.22
C ILE A 770 12.87 -5.12 6.96
N ARG A 771 12.68 -4.02 7.71
CA ARG A 771 11.63 -3.05 7.44
C ARG A 771 11.68 -2.56 5.99
N VAL A 772 12.79 -2.00 5.54
CA VAL A 772 12.88 -1.44 4.17
C VAL A 772 12.58 -2.47 3.07
N ARG A 773 13.00 -3.74 3.23
CA ARG A 773 12.64 -4.83 2.29
C ARG A 773 11.14 -5.09 2.19
N GLU A 774 10.44 -5.03 3.32
CA GLU A 774 8.98 -5.10 3.40
C GLU A 774 8.32 -3.75 3.01
N LYS A 775 9.09 -2.84 2.38
CA LYS A 775 8.78 -1.45 2.02
C LYS A 775 8.43 -0.56 3.21
N LYS A 776 8.76 -0.96 4.46
CA LYS A 776 8.21 -0.40 5.71
C LYS A 776 8.70 1.03 6.06
N VAL A 777 8.22 2.04 5.33
CA VAL A 777 8.73 3.43 5.34
C VAL A 777 7.66 4.53 5.07
N LYS A 778 7.73 5.74 5.67
CA LYS A 778 6.80 6.86 5.31
C LYS A 778 7.04 7.40 3.92
N ILE A 779 6.09 8.21 3.46
CA ILE A 779 6.29 9.25 2.46
C ILE A 779 5.31 10.40 2.74
N GLU A 780 5.81 11.59 3.08
CA GLU A 780 5.12 12.87 2.84
C GLU A 780 5.34 13.25 1.36
N PRO A 781 4.34 13.66 0.56
CA PRO A 781 4.55 13.96 -0.86
C PRO A 781 5.11 15.37 -1.14
N GLY A 782 5.94 15.46 -2.18
CA GLY A 782 6.58 16.68 -2.68
C GLY A 782 5.77 17.41 -3.74
N TYR A 783 5.87 18.73 -3.74
CA TYR A 783 5.05 19.65 -4.53
C TYR A 783 5.76 21.00 -4.69
N ASP A 784 5.57 21.66 -5.83
CA ASP A 784 6.13 22.98 -6.16
C ASP A 784 7.60 23.20 -5.71
N GLY A 785 8.42 22.15 -5.83
CA GLY A 785 9.85 22.14 -5.56
C GLY A 785 10.26 21.85 -4.11
N GLU A 786 9.34 21.51 -3.21
CA GLU A 786 9.66 20.92 -1.89
C GLU A 786 9.76 19.40 -2.02
N TYR A 787 10.87 18.80 -1.54
CA TYR A 787 10.99 17.35 -1.43
C TYR A 787 9.96 16.78 -0.43
N GLY A 788 9.42 15.61 -0.78
CA GLY A 788 8.76 14.74 0.18
C GLY A 788 9.73 14.12 1.19
N LYS A 789 9.24 13.26 2.09
CA LYS A 789 10.07 12.73 3.21
C LYS A 789 9.74 11.29 3.61
N ILE A 790 10.69 10.39 3.44
CA ILE A 790 10.71 9.02 3.98
C ILE A 790 11.34 8.95 5.38
N LYS A 791 10.83 8.08 6.26
CA LYS A 791 11.51 7.58 7.48
C LYS A 791 10.90 6.25 7.99
N ILE A 792 11.56 5.52 8.91
CA ILE A 792 11.37 4.08 9.20
C ILE A 792 10.96 3.75 10.66
N PHE A 793 11.42 4.55 11.64
CA PHE A 793 11.32 4.30 13.08
C PHE A 793 10.51 5.32 13.86
N ASN A 794 9.71 4.86 14.80
CA ASN A 794 8.84 5.68 15.63
C ASN A 794 9.64 6.38 16.76
N ASP A 795 9.15 7.46 17.38
CA ASP A 795 10.06 8.40 18.10
C ASP A 795 10.54 7.80 19.41
N GLY A 796 11.84 7.46 19.46
CA GLY A 796 12.40 6.66 20.55
C GLY A 796 12.03 5.18 20.50
N GLU A 797 11.44 4.68 19.41
CA GLU A 797 11.12 3.25 19.22
C GLU A 797 12.38 2.40 19.25
N GLN A 798 13.46 2.88 18.63
CA GLN A 798 14.75 2.21 18.56
C GLN A 798 15.27 1.76 19.93
N LYS A 799 15.03 2.57 20.98
CA LYS A 799 15.48 2.33 22.37
C LYS A 799 14.86 1.08 23.01
N LYS A 800 13.92 0.42 22.35
CA LYS A 800 13.37 -0.89 22.76
C LYS A 800 14.28 -2.04 22.30
N PHE A 801 14.77 -1.95 21.07
CA PHE A 801 15.65 -2.94 20.45
C PHE A 801 17.04 -2.91 21.11
N SER A 802 17.60 -1.70 21.34
CA SER A 802 18.87 -1.50 22.05
C SER A 802 18.89 -2.01 23.50
N LYS A 803 17.74 -2.31 24.09
CA LYS A 803 17.59 -2.86 25.46
C LYS A 803 17.48 -4.39 25.50
N GLN A 804 17.21 -5.03 24.37
CA GLN A 804 17.04 -6.48 24.32
C GLN A 804 18.40 -7.21 24.29
N SER A 805 19.45 -6.49 23.89
CA SER A 805 20.87 -6.89 23.90
C SER A 805 21.61 -6.58 25.20
N SER A 806 20.92 -6.24 26.29
CA SER A 806 21.51 -6.04 27.63
C SER A 806 20.93 -6.99 28.69
N LEU A 807 20.46 -8.16 28.24
CA LEU A 807 19.78 -9.20 29.03
C LEU A 807 20.22 -10.62 28.64
N PHE A 808 21.29 -10.72 27.83
CA PHE A 808 21.98 -11.92 27.38
C PHE A 808 23.48 -11.63 27.38
#